data_AF-A0A1N7JUH5-F1
#
_entry.id   AF-A0A1N7JUH5-F1
#
_cell.length_a   1.000
_cell.length_b   1.000
_cell.length_c   1.000
_cell.angle_alpha   90.00
_cell.angle_beta   90.00
_cell.angle_gamma   90.00
#
_symmetry.space_group_name_H-M   'P 1'
#
loop_
_entity.id
_entity.type
_entity.pdbx_description
1 polymer ?
#
loop_
_entity_poly.entity_id
_entity_poly.type
_entity_poly.pdbx_seq_one_letter_code
_entity_poly.pdbx_strand_id
1 'polypeptide(L)'
;MSDPAVVPPAVTDLTLLALASLVLVCAHALRAARWSLLFPDGSLVPRFSYLLGLSAGYLVNTFVPLRLGELLRIAVVSQRSGHRLALVGATVVVERITDLVAVAAIFAAIALLGGAGAPGWGGPAALIGLAAAGVALALAIPRVMRVRRLLWSLAGLFNTRISLGLADLFWVFSELIASRVVLRLPYLAMSAVMWAAYILSYNLFAAAIGLGSVNATVAILSDPMGSQIDSFGGGGLEGRGLWLAMNYVIYTAGPLAVIQAIGLLLDRRGARRLLEVIRHAGRTGEIGPAGRDRFMTPDVYNRFLSDLFRGADPLATRFWREALGDCVMHRFFNGGSDAITALVEVDERLAIRKFAIGPAGEKLRAQADWLRAHEGGPLPLVRVAGARQSGDVQCYDMPFVVPANDFFDVIHTRDHAHSAALLRQVIDGIEAFHAAHPGPPAEDRVIEAYLDAKARANAQTILAFVRTEIRGESLEINGRRFDLARFETLTDRGWLRAQIRSRRTAVIHGDLTIENIIIAPQEDAGLYVIDPNPDNIFNTPLIDWAKLMQSLHLGYETLNRGLDCTLDGAGAIRVHATRSHAYSRLHDTLVEEFTTRHGPETLRELYFHEIVNYLRLTTYKIRQDRLRGLGFFACTMMILDEYLERWDTN
;
A
#
# COMPACT_ATOMS: atom_id res chain seq x y z
N MET A 1 44.38 -34.26 -59.46
CA MET A 1 44.37 -34.30 -57.99
C MET A 1 45.36 -33.27 -57.49
N SER A 2 44.88 -32.06 -57.26
CA SER A 2 45.62 -30.96 -56.63
C SER A 2 45.05 -30.77 -55.23
N ASP A 3 45.90 -31.02 -54.25
CA ASP A 3 45.67 -30.90 -52.82
C ASP A 3 45.15 -29.49 -52.46
N PRO A 4 44.03 -29.32 -51.73
CA PRO A 4 43.61 -28.00 -51.28
C PRO A 4 44.62 -27.54 -50.22
N ALA A 5 45.37 -26.49 -50.55
CA ALA A 5 46.34 -25.88 -49.66
C ALA A 5 45.71 -25.59 -48.29
N VAL A 6 46.13 -26.35 -47.29
CA VAL A 6 45.91 -26.07 -45.86
C VAL A 6 46.61 -24.75 -45.56
N VAL A 7 45.84 -23.65 -45.57
CA VAL A 7 46.32 -22.36 -45.06
C VAL A 7 46.70 -22.58 -43.59
N PRO A 8 47.96 -22.35 -43.17
CA PRO A 8 48.35 -22.57 -41.79
C PRO A 8 47.52 -21.65 -40.87
N PRO A 9 47.13 -22.12 -39.66
CA PRO A 9 46.50 -21.24 -38.69
C PRO A 9 47.44 -20.07 -38.44
N ALA A 10 46.91 -18.85 -38.49
CA ALA A 10 47.64 -17.66 -38.07
C ALA A 10 48.18 -17.93 -36.65
N VAL A 11 49.45 -17.63 -36.39
CA VAL A 11 50.04 -17.83 -35.06
C VAL A 11 49.34 -16.86 -34.11
N THR A 12 48.62 -17.38 -33.11
CA THR A 12 48.07 -16.52 -32.04
C THR A 12 49.24 -15.94 -31.25
N ASP A 13 49.26 -14.63 -31.06
CA ASP A 13 50.14 -14.06 -30.05
C ASP A 13 49.58 -14.38 -28.65
N LEU A 14 50.11 -15.45 -28.05
CA LEU A 14 49.69 -15.92 -26.73
C LEU A 14 49.94 -14.89 -25.62
N THR A 15 50.92 -14.00 -25.78
CA THR A 15 51.21 -12.96 -24.79
C THR A 15 50.15 -11.87 -24.81
N LEU A 16 49.76 -11.42 -26.02
CA LEU A 16 48.67 -10.46 -26.20
C LEU A 16 47.33 -11.06 -25.79
N LEU A 17 47.08 -12.34 -26.08
CA LEU A 17 45.86 -13.03 -25.65
C LEU A 17 45.76 -13.14 -24.12
N ALA A 18 46.86 -13.46 -23.44
CA ALA A 18 46.92 -13.50 -21.98
C ALA A 18 46.72 -12.12 -21.36
N LEU A 19 47.35 -11.08 -21.93
CA LEU A 19 47.18 -9.70 -21.48
C LEU A 19 45.74 -9.21 -21.70
N ALA A 20 45.15 -9.48 -22.86
CA ALA A 20 43.75 -9.19 -23.14
C ALA A 20 42.85 -9.87 -22.09
N SER A 21 43.07 -11.15 -21.81
CA SER A 21 42.32 -11.90 -20.81
C SER A 21 42.44 -11.30 -19.40
N LEU A 22 43.63 -10.83 -19.00
CA LEU A 22 43.86 -10.17 -17.72
C LEU A 22 43.13 -8.82 -17.62
N VAL A 23 43.20 -8.00 -18.68
CA VAL A 23 42.48 -6.71 -18.74
C VAL A 23 40.97 -6.97 -18.71
N LEU A 24 40.48 -8.04 -19.34
CA LEU A 24 39.07 -8.43 -19.28
C LEU A 24 38.64 -8.77 -17.85
N VAL A 25 39.44 -9.52 -17.08
CA VAL A 25 39.17 -9.78 -15.64
C VAL A 25 39.08 -8.46 -14.87
N CYS A 26 40.00 -7.52 -15.10
CA CYS A 26 39.99 -6.22 -14.44
C CYS A 26 38.73 -5.41 -14.81
N ALA A 27 38.30 -5.44 -16.08
CA ALA A 27 37.07 -4.80 -16.53
C ALA A 27 35.83 -5.41 -15.84
N HIS A 28 35.77 -6.74 -15.66
CA HIS A 28 34.70 -7.39 -14.89
C HIS A 28 34.72 -7.02 -13.40
N ALA A 29 35.90 -6.87 -12.79
CA ALA A 29 36.04 -6.41 -11.41
C ALA A 29 35.55 -4.96 -11.24
N LEU A 30 35.92 -4.06 -12.16
CA LEU A 30 35.42 -2.68 -12.20
C LEU A 30 33.91 -2.65 -12.39
N ARG A 31 33.35 -3.53 -13.22
CA ARG A 31 31.90 -3.68 -13.41
C ARG A 31 31.19 -4.09 -12.13
N ALA A 32 31.73 -5.07 -11.40
CA ALA A 32 31.19 -5.50 -10.12
C ALA A 32 31.26 -4.37 -9.06
N ALA A 33 32.37 -3.62 -9.02
CA ALA A 33 32.51 -2.47 -8.14
C ALA A 33 31.53 -1.34 -8.50
N ARG A 34 31.35 -1.04 -9.79
CA ARG A 34 30.32 -0.11 -10.28
C ARG A 34 28.92 -0.55 -9.88
N TRP A 35 28.62 -1.83 -10.07
CA TRP A 35 27.31 -2.38 -9.75
C TRP A 35 26.99 -2.27 -8.26
N SER A 36 27.98 -2.43 -7.37
CA SER A 36 27.78 -2.25 -5.93
C SER A 36 27.29 -0.86 -5.53
N LEU A 37 27.54 0.19 -6.35
CA LEU A 37 27.05 1.55 -6.09
C LEU A 37 25.54 1.72 -6.28
N LEU A 38 24.85 0.73 -6.88
CA LEU A 38 23.39 0.74 -7.02
C LEU A 38 22.68 0.18 -5.79
N PHE A 39 23.42 -0.38 -4.84
CA PHE A 39 22.89 -0.89 -3.58
C PHE A 39 23.02 0.19 -2.49
N PRO A 40 22.16 0.19 -1.45
CA PRO A 40 22.23 1.16 -0.37
C PRO A 40 23.53 1.07 0.43
N ASP A 41 23.91 2.23 0.98
CA ASP A 41 25.02 2.36 1.91
C ASP A 41 24.74 1.52 3.18
N GLY A 42 25.70 0.69 3.60
CA GLY A 42 25.59 -0.18 4.79
C GLY A 42 25.53 -1.69 4.50
N SER A 43 25.47 -2.11 3.24
CA SER A 43 25.57 -3.53 2.88
C SER A 43 27.01 -4.05 3.06
N LEU A 44 27.25 -4.89 4.08
CA LEU A 44 28.54 -5.51 4.39
C LEU A 44 28.96 -6.61 3.38
N VAL A 45 28.44 -6.58 2.15
CA VAL A 45 28.62 -7.65 1.19
C VAL A 45 29.97 -7.50 0.50
N PRO A 46 30.86 -8.51 0.56
CA PRO A 46 32.15 -8.44 -0.12
C PRO A 46 31.95 -8.24 -1.63
N ARG A 47 32.66 -7.28 -2.22
CA ARG A 47 32.59 -6.98 -3.67
C ARG A 47 32.80 -8.21 -4.57
N PHE A 48 33.52 -9.20 -4.04
CA PHE A 48 33.76 -10.49 -4.67
C PHE A 48 32.46 -11.31 -4.93
N SER A 49 31.44 -11.18 -4.08
CA SER A 49 30.14 -11.86 -4.28
C SER A 49 29.41 -11.36 -5.54
N TYR A 50 29.49 -10.06 -5.82
CA TYR A 50 28.94 -9.48 -7.05
C TYR A 50 29.71 -9.94 -8.29
N LEU A 51 31.04 -10.03 -8.19
CA LEU A 51 31.89 -10.54 -9.26
C LEU A 51 31.56 -12.00 -9.59
N LEU A 52 31.43 -12.87 -8.58
CA LEU A 52 31.04 -14.29 -8.76
C LEU A 52 29.65 -14.45 -9.39
N GLY A 53 28.69 -13.64 -8.99
CA GLY A 53 27.35 -13.66 -9.60
C GLY A 53 27.39 -13.24 -11.06
N LEU A 54 28.19 -12.22 -11.38
CA LEU A 54 28.36 -11.70 -12.73
C LEU A 54 29.05 -12.74 -13.64
N SER A 55 30.13 -13.38 -13.18
CA SER A 55 30.83 -14.43 -13.94
C SER A 55 29.95 -15.66 -14.15
N ALA A 56 29.18 -16.09 -13.14
CA ALA A 56 28.23 -17.18 -13.29
C ALA A 56 27.17 -16.89 -14.36
N GLY A 57 26.59 -15.69 -14.34
CA GLY A 57 25.59 -15.29 -15.32
C GLY A 57 26.14 -15.21 -16.74
N TYR A 58 27.34 -14.66 -16.91
CA TYR A 58 27.96 -14.55 -18.23
C TYR A 58 28.39 -15.89 -18.81
N LEU A 59 28.90 -16.81 -17.98
CA LEU A 59 29.18 -18.18 -18.42
C LEU A 59 27.91 -18.91 -18.88
N VAL A 60 26.78 -18.74 -18.18
CA VAL A 60 25.52 -19.35 -18.64
C VAL A 60 25.04 -18.72 -19.94
N ASN A 61 25.15 -17.40 -20.08
CA ASN A 61 24.78 -16.70 -21.32
C ASN A 61 25.66 -17.08 -22.52
N THR A 62 26.85 -17.62 -22.28
CA THR A 62 27.71 -18.19 -23.33
C THR A 62 27.10 -19.44 -23.95
N PHE A 63 26.46 -20.31 -23.16
CA PHE A 63 25.97 -21.62 -23.61
C PHE A 63 24.45 -21.68 -23.78
N VAL A 64 23.72 -20.79 -23.14
CA VAL A 64 22.25 -20.82 -23.06
C VAL A 64 21.64 -19.59 -23.75
N PRO A 65 20.69 -19.78 -24.67
CA PRO A 65 20.03 -18.68 -25.37
C PRO A 65 19.13 -17.85 -24.43
N LEU A 66 18.56 -16.76 -24.95
CA LEU A 66 17.61 -15.89 -24.22
C LEU A 66 18.18 -15.17 -22.98
N ARG A 67 19.51 -15.17 -22.81
CA ARG A 67 20.21 -14.53 -21.68
C ARG A 67 19.70 -15.01 -20.30
N LEU A 68 19.34 -16.30 -20.19
CA LEU A 68 18.87 -16.91 -18.93
C LEU A 68 19.89 -16.81 -17.78
N GLY A 69 21.18 -16.61 -18.08
CA GLY A 69 22.21 -16.35 -17.10
C GLY A 69 22.03 -15.05 -16.30
N GLU A 70 21.27 -14.07 -16.80
CA GLU A 70 20.93 -12.89 -15.99
C GLU A 70 20.00 -13.26 -14.82
N LEU A 71 19.07 -14.21 -15.01
CA LEU A 71 18.24 -14.71 -13.91
C LEU A 71 19.09 -15.45 -12.88
N LEU A 72 20.09 -16.22 -13.33
CA LEU A 72 21.05 -16.87 -12.44
C LEU A 72 21.87 -15.84 -11.66
N ARG A 73 22.39 -14.80 -12.32
CA ARG A 73 23.12 -13.69 -11.68
C ARG A 73 22.28 -13.07 -10.56
N ILE A 74 21.01 -12.78 -10.84
CA ILE A 74 20.08 -12.22 -9.87
C ILE A 74 19.92 -13.15 -8.67
N ALA A 75 19.67 -14.45 -8.90
CA ALA A 75 19.48 -15.44 -7.84
C ALA A 75 20.74 -15.62 -6.97
N VAL A 76 21.91 -15.76 -7.60
CA VAL A 76 23.20 -15.96 -6.90
C VAL A 76 23.52 -14.75 -6.02
N VAL A 77 23.37 -13.54 -6.56
CA VAL A 77 23.68 -12.32 -5.80
C VAL A 77 22.66 -12.09 -4.70
N SER A 78 21.36 -12.27 -4.96
CA SER A 78 20.32 -12.18 -3.92
C SER A 78 20.64 -13.08 -2.73
N GLN A 79 21.02 -14.33 -2.98
CA GLN A 79 21.36 -15.28 -1.91
C GLN A 79 22.64 -14.89 -1.16
N ARG A 80 23.70 -14.48 -1.87
CA ARG A 80 25.00 -14.17 -1.26
C ARG A 80 25.05 -12.82 -0.56
N SER A 81 24.27 -11.85 -1.04
CA SER A 81 24.19 -10.51 -0.46
C SER A 81 23.13 -10.39 0.64
N GLY A 82 22.20 -11.35 0.72
CA GLY A 82 21.01 -11.23 1.59
C GLY A 82 19.98 -10.24 1.07
N HIS A 83 20.21 -9.62 -0.09
CA HIS A 83 19.26 -8.69 -0.69
C HIS A 83 18.09 -9.40 -1.36
N ARG A 84 16.95 -8.70 -1.40
CA ARG A 84 15.73 -9.13 -2.09
C ARG A 84 15.97 -9.34 -3.59
N LEU A 85 15.37 -10.38 -4.14
CA LEU A 85 15.46 -10.72 -5.56
C LEU A 85 14.99 -9.57 -6.46
N ALA A 86 13.90 -8.89 -6.08
CA ALA A 86 13.35 -7.74 -6.78
C ALA A 86 14.33 -6.55 -6.86
N LEU A 87 15.02 -6.23 -5.77
CA LEU A 87 16.07 -5.20 -5.76
C LEU A 87 17.20 -5.57 -6.72
N VAL A 88 17.77 -6.76 -6.55
CA VAL A 88 18.91 -7.20 -7.37
C VAL A 88 18.50 -7.17 -8.85
N GLY A 89 17.31 -7.67 -9.18
CA GLY A 89 16.74 -7.58 -10.53
C GLY A 89 16.61 -6.15 -11.05
N ALA A 90 16.05 -5.24 -10.25
CA ALA A 90 15.94 -3.83 -10.61
C ALA A 90 17.31 -3.19 -10.89
N THR A 91 18.33 -3.47 -10.07
CA THR A 91 19.70 -2.94 -10.30
C THR A 91 20.31 -3.50 -11.59
N VAL A 92 20.04 -4.75 -11.96
CA VAL A 92 20.49 -5.34 -13.24
C VAL A 92 19.82 -4.63 -14.41
N VAL A 93 18.51 -4.34 -14.33
CA VAL A 93 17.79 -3.57 -15.37
C VAL A 93 18.37 -2.17 -15.52
N VAL A 94 18.63 -1.46 -14.41
CA VAL A 94 19.26 -0.12 -14.42
C VAL A 94 20.66 -0.19 -15.05
N GLU A 95 21.47 -1.18 -14.67
CA GLU A 95 22.79 -1.40 -15.26
C GLU A 95 22.69 -1.61 -16.78
N ARG A 96 21.74 -2.43 -17.25
CA ARG A 96 21.51 -2.65 -18.69
C ARG A 96 21.19 -1.35 -19.43
N ILE A 97 20.33 -0.50 -18.87
CA ILE A 97 19.99 0.79 -19.48
C ILE A 97 21.24 1.66 -19.62
N THR A 98 22.07 1.75 -18.58
CA THR A 98 23.32 2.54 -18.64
C THR A 98 24.32 1.96 -19.63
N ASP A 99 24.40 0.63 -19.72
CA ASP A 99 25.30 -0.06 -20.65
C ASP A 99 24.82 0.09 -22.10
N LEU A 100 23.51 0.10 -22.37
CA LEU A 100 22.96 0.39 -23.70
C LEU A 100 23.35 1.78 -24.19
N VAL A 101 23.29 2.78 -23.31
CA VAL A 101 23.73 4.16 -23.63
C VAL A 101 25.23 4.20 -23.92
N ALA A 102 26.05 3.51 -23.12
CA ALA A 102 27.49 3.46 -23.34
C ALA A 102 27.86 2.75 -24.65
N VAL A 103 27.23 1.60 -24.97
CA VAL A 103 27.45 0.89 -26.24
C VAL A 103 26.99 1.74 -27.42
N ALA A 104 25.86 2.44 -27.31
CA ALA A 104 25.41 3.37 -28.34
C ALA A 104 26.43 4.49 -28.59
N ALA A 105 27.01 5.05 -27.53
CA ALA A 105 28.05 6.07 -27.63
C ALA A 105 29.33 5.53 -28.30
N ILE A 106 29.73 4.30 -27.96
CA ILE A 106 30.88 3.62 -28.60
C ILE A 106 30.61 3.41 -30.10
N PHE A 107 29.44 2.88 -30.47
CA PHE A 107 29.08 2.68 -31.87
C PHE A 107 28.97 4.00 -32.65
N ALA A 108 28.43 5.05 -32.03
CA ALA A 108 28.40 6.39 -32.63
C ALA A 108 29.83 6.94 -32.86
N ALA A 109 30.74 6.74 -31.89
CA ALA A 109 32.13 7.15 -32.04
C ALA A 109 32.83 6.38 -33.18
N ILE A 110 32.61 5.06 -33.29
CA ILE A 110 33.13 4.25 -34.41
C ILE A 110 32.56 4.72 -35.75
N ALA A 111 31.26 5.01 -35.82
CA ALA A 111 30.60 5.53 -37.02
C ALA A 111 31.17 6.89 -37.47
N LEU A 112 31.47 7.78 -36.52
CA LEU A 112 32.09 9.09 -36.80
C LEU A 112 33.52 8.97 -37.33
N LEU A 113 34.27 7.95 -36.90
CA LEU A 113 35.66 7.73 -37.33
C LEU A 113 35.77 7.11 -38.74
N GLY A 114 34.66 6.66 -39.35
CA GLY A 114 34.57 6.35 -40.78
C GLY A 114 35.38 5.14 -41.28
N GLY A 115 35.66 4.16 -40.43
CA GLY A 115 36.44 2.96 -40.80
C GLY A 115 35.65 1.87 -41.53
N ALA A 116 36.35 1.00 -42.28
CA ALA A 116 35.76 -0.22 -42.85
C ALA A 116 35.19 -1.10 -41.72
N GLY A 117 33.90 -1.45 -41.81
CA GLY A 117 33.17 -2.20 -40.76
C GLY A 117 32.48 -1.34 -39.70
N ALA A 118 32.49 0.00 -39.85
CA ALA A 118 31.74 0.88 -38.94
C ALA A 118 30.22 0.62 -39.02
N PRO A 119 29.53 0.51 -37.88
CA PRO A 119 28.08 0.33 -37.87
C PRO A 119 27.39 1.61 -38.37
N GLY A 120 26.29 1.46 -39.10
CA GLY A 120 25.43 2.60 -39.45
C GLY A 120 24.75 3.21 -38.22
N TRP A 121 24.25 4.44 -38.36
CA TRP A 121 23.58 5.19 -37.28
C TRP A 121 22.31 4.52 -36.72
N GLY A 122 21.71 3.57 -37.45
CA GLY A 122 20.53 2.84 -36.99
C GLY A 122 20.76 2.01 -35.72
N GLY A 123 21.95 1.41 -35.57
CA GLY A 123 22.30 0.63 -34.38
C GLY A 123 22.34 1.47 -33.09
N PRO A 124 23.17 2.52 -33.02
CA PRO A 124 23.17 3.48 -31.91
C PRO A 124 21.77 4.05 -31.60
N ALA A 125 21.02 4.43 -32.63
CA ALA A 125 19.68 5.01 -32.45
C ALA A 125 18.70 4.01 -31.79
N ALA A 126 18.72 2.74 -32.22
CA ALA A 126 17.87 1.69 -31.62
C ALA A 126 18.22 1.44 -30.14
N LEU A 127 19.52 1.40 -29.80
CA LEU A 127 19.98 1.21 -28.43
C LEU A 127 19.57 2.38 -27.51
N ILE A 128 19.70 3.62 -28.00
CA ILE A 128 19.24 4.83 -27.27
C ILE A 128 17.72 4.80 -27.12
N GLY A 129 16.98 4.44 -28.17
CA GLY A 129 15.52 4.31 -28.11
C GLY A 129 15.06 3.32 -27.04
N LEU A 130 15.72 2.16 -26.95
CA LEU A 130 15.42 1.15 -25.93
C LEU A 130 15.75 1.65 -24.50
N ALA A 131 16.90 2.30 -24.31
CA ALA A 131 17.29 2.89 -23.03
C ALA A 131 16.29 4.00 -22.61
N ALA A 132 15.92 4.88 -23.54
CA ALA A 132 14.95 5.95 -23.32
C ALA A 132 13.56 5.39 -22.98
N ALA A 133 13.11 4.32 -23.65
CA ALA A 133 11.85 3.65 -23.32
C ALA A 133 11.86 3.07 -21.90
N GLY A 134 12.97 2.45 -21.49
CA GLY A 134 13.14 1.96 -20.11
C GLY A 134 13.06 3.06 -19.06
N VAL A 135 13.75 4.19 -19.29
CA VAL A 135 13.68 5.38 -18.41
C VAL A 135 12.26 5.98 -18.40
N ALA A 136 11.61 6.09 -19.56
CA ALA A 136 10.25 6.60 -19.65
C ALA A 136 9.25 5.72 -18.88
N LEU A 137 9.37 4.39 -18.98
CA LEU A 137 8.59 3.45 -18.19
C LEU A 137 8.82 3.66 -16.68
N ALA A 138 10.07 3.76 -16.26
CA ALA A 138 10.42 4.01 -14.85
C ALA A 138 9.77 5.29 -14.31
N LEU A 139 9.80 6.38 -15.09
CA LEU A 139 9.19 7.65 -14.71
C LEU A 139 7.65 7.63 -14.75
N ALA A 140 7.06 6.76 -15.56
CA ALA A 140 5.60 6.61 -15.69
C ALA A 140 4.98 5.80 -14.55
N ILE A 141 5.67 4.78 -14.01
CA ILE A 141 5.17 3.91 -12.91
C ILE A 141 4.59 4.70 -11.71
N PRO A 142 5.29 5.69 -11.12
CA PRO A 142 4.74 6.44 -9.99
C PRO A 142 3.62 7.41 -10.38
N ARG A 143 3.55 7.81 -11.66
CA ARG A 143 2.67 8.91 -12.14
C ARG A 143 1.39 8.43 -12.82
N VAL A 144 1.42 7.29 -13.50
CA VAL A 144 0.36 6.85 -14.41
C VAL A 144 -0.27 5.56 -13.90
N MET A 145 -1.50 5.66 -13.37
CA MET A 145 -2.25 4.51 -12.85
C MET A 145 -2.44 3.40 -13.89
N ARG A 146 -2.68 3.76 -15.16
CA ARG A 146 -2.87 2.79 -16.26
C ARG A 146 -1.63 1.91 -16.47
N VAL A 147 -0.42 2.47 -16.33
CA VAL A 147 0.84 1.71 -16.45
C VAL A 147 0.93 0.69 -15.32
N ARG A 148 0.65 1.09 -14.08
CA ARG A 148 0.67 0.16 -12.94
C ARG A 148 -0.35 -0.97 -13.09
N ARG A 149 -1.57 -0.66 -13.51
CA ARG A 149 -2.60 -1.68 -13.77
C ARG A 149 -2.19 -2.65 -14.87
N LEU A 150 -1.59 -2.15 -15.97
CA LEU A 150 -1.08 -3.02 -17.03
C LEU A 150 0.01 -3.96 -16.50
N LEU A 151 0.99 -3.42 -15.77
CA LEU A 151 2.05 -4.22 -15.15
C LEU A 151 1.47 -5.26 -14.18
N TRP A 152 0.44 -4.88 -13.41
CA TRP A 152 -0.26 -5.80 -12.51
C TRP A 152 -1.00 -6.90 -13.25
N SER A 153 -1.71 -6.59 -14.34
CA SER A 153 -2.41 -7.57 -15.16
C SER A 153 -1.44 -8.57 -15.78
N LEU A 154 -0.28 -8.12 -16.26
CA LEU A 154 0.78 -8.99 -16.77
C LEU A 154 1.37 -9.86 -15.66
N ALA A 155 1.61 -9.28 -14.47
CA ALA A 155 2.11 -10.00 -13.31
C ALA A 155 1.09 -11.00 -12.75
N GLY A 156 -0.21 -10.73 -12.91
CA GLY A 156 -1.33 -11.57 -12.48
C GLY A 156 -1.50 -12.87 -13.26
N LEU A 157 -0.77 -13.05 -14.36
CA LEU A 157 -0.65 -14.34 -15.06
C LEU A 157 0.07 -15.40 -14.22
N PHE A 158 0.79 -14.97 -13.18
CA PHE A 158 1.57 -15.82 -12.29
C PHE A 158 0.88 -15.96 -10.92
N ASN A 159 1.46 -16.81 -10.06
CA ASN A 159 1.00 -16.92 -8.67
C ASN A 159 1.25 -15.62 -7.88
N THR A 160 0.52 -15.42 -6.78
CA THR A 160 0.56 -14.21 -5.95
C THR A 160 1.98 -13.81 -5.53
N ARG A 161 2.86 -14.78 -5.25
CA ARG A 161 4.25 -14.52 -4.84
C ARG A 161 5.06 -13.89 -5.97
N ILE A 162 4.95 -14.44 -7.19
CA ILE A 162 5.62 -13.91 -8.37
C ILE A 162 5.02 -12.55 -8.74
N SER A 163 3.69 -12.40 -8.68
CA SER A 163 3.02 -11.14 -9.01
C SER A 163 3.52 -10.00 -8.11
N LEU A 164 3.59 -10.24 -6.79
CA LEU A 164 4.12 -9.27 -5.83
C LEU A 164 5.61 -9.02 -6.03
N GLY A 165 6.41 -10.05 -6.32
CA GLY A 165 7.84 -9.90 -6.62
C GLY A 165 8.12 -9.06 -7.86
N LEU A 166 7.30 -9.21 -8.91
CA LEU A 166 7.38 -8.38 -10.12
C LEU A 166 6.95 -6.94 -9.84
N ALA A 167 5.88 -6.73 -9.06
CA ALA A 167 5.46 -5.39 -8.64
C ALA A 167 6.55 -4.68 -7.82
N ASP A 168 7.18 -5.39 -6.87
CA ASP A 168 8.34 -4.90 -6.10
C ASP A 168 9.50 -4.52 -7.04
N LEU A 169 9.82 -5.37 -8.03
CA LEU A 169 10.89 -5.09 -9.00
C LEU A 169 10.61 -3.81 -9.79
N PHE A 170 9.40 -3.66 -10.34
CA PHE A 170 9.01 -2.46 -11.09
C PHE A 170 9.01 -1.21 -10.22
N TRP A 171 8.57 -1.32 -8.97
CA TRP A 171 8.58 -0.21 -8.03
C TRP A 171 10.02 0.23 -7.70
N VAL A 172 10.88 -0.68 -7.27
CA VAL A 172 12.29 -0.40 -6.95
C VAL A 172 13.05 0.11 -8.17
N PHE A 173 12.77 -0.43 -9.36
CA PHE A 173 13.32 0.07 -10.61
C PHE A 173 12.99 1.55 -10.83
N SER A 174 11.73 1.94 -10.59
CA SER A 174 11.32 3.34 -10.68
C SER A 174 12.01 4.25 -9.66
N GLU A 175 12.18 3.78 -8.42
CA GLU A 175 12.87 4.51 -7.35
C GLU A 175 14.35 4.72 -7.65
N LEU A 176 15.05 3.69 -8.16
CA LEU A 176 16.46 3.79 -8.53
C LEU A 176 16.69 4.85 -9.63
N ILE A 177 15.85 4.87 -10.67
CA ILE A 177 15.93 5.90 -11.71
C ILE A 177 15.59 7.29 -11.14
N ALA A 178 14.55 7.40 -10.30
CA ALA A 178 14.15 8.66 -9.68
C ALA A 178 15.22 9.22 -8.74
N SER A 179 15.97 8.36 -8.04
CA SER A 179 17.07 8.75 -7.14
C SER A 179 18.28 9.39 -7.84
N ARG A 180 18.35 9.28 -9.17
CA ARG A 180 19.47 9.75 -10.00
C ARG A 180 20.82 9.17 -9.60
N VAL A 181 20.86 8.00 -8.95
CA VAL A 181 22.11 7.34 -8.52
C VAL A 181 23.09 7.14 -9.68
N VAL A 182 22.59 6.83 -10.88
CA VAL A 182 23.38 6.62 -12.10
C VAL A 182 24.04 7.91 -12.64
N LEU A 183 23.55 9.08 -12.22
CA LEU A 183 24.11 10.38 -12.61
C LEU A 183 25.17 10.87 -11.62
N ARG A 184 25.41 10.14 -10.52
CA ARG A 184 26.45 10.50 -9.55
C ARG A 184 27.84 10.28 -10.15
N LEU A 185 28.76 11.20 -9.87
CA LEU A 185 30.11 11.18 -10.42
C LEU A 185 30.86 9.85 -10.20
N PRO A 186 30.82 9.19 -9.02
CA PRO A 186 31.49 7.90 -8.83
C PRO A 186 31.00 6.81 -9.78
N TYR A 187 29.69 6.79 -10.08
CA TYR A 187 29.09 5.83 -10.99
C TYR A 187 29.50 6.10 -12.45
N LEU A 188 29.47 7.36 -12.87
CA LEU A 188 29.87 7.79 -14.21
C LEU A 188 31.37 7.55 -14.45
N ALA A 189 32.22 7.95 -13.51
CA ALA A 189 33.66 7.77 -13.60
C ALA A 189 34.04 6.28 -13.68
N MET A 190 33.44 5.44 -12.83
CA MET A 190 33.72 4.01 -12.87
C MET A 190 33.15 3.34 -14.14
N SER A 191 32.04 3.85 -14.70
CA SER A 191 31.54 3.41 -16.00
C SER A 191 32.51 3.73 -17.13
N ALA A 192 33.08 4.94 -17.16
CA ALA A 192 34.05 5.34 -18.17
C ALA A 192 35.33 4.50 -18.10
N VAL A 193 35.89 4.31 -16.90
CA VAL A 193 37.10 3.49 -16.68
C VAL A 193 36.84 2.02 -17.05
N MET A 194 35.69 1.48 -16.66
CA MET A 194 35.28 0.11 -17.01
C MET A 194 35.19 -0.09 -18.53
N TRP A 195 34.53 0.82 -19.25
CA TRP A 195 34.41 0.73 -20.72
C TRP A 195 35.74 0.94 -21.44
N ALA A 196 36.59 1.84 -20.94
CA ALA A 196 37.95 1.99 -21.46
C ALA A 196 38.76 0.69 -21.32
N ALA A 197 38.65 0.01 -20.18
CA ALA A 197 39.28 -1.29 -19.96
C ALA A 197 38.71 -2.37 -20.91
N TYR A 198 37.39 -2.42 -21.12
CA TYR A 198 36.78 -3.34 -22.11
C TYR A 198 37.29 -3.08 -23.53
N ILE A 199 37.30 -1.83 -23.97
CA ILE A 199 37.79 -1.45 -25.31
C ILE A 199 39.27 -1.80 -25.46
N LEU A 200 40.10 -1.52 -24.45
CA LEU A 200 41.52 -1.92 -24.45
C LEU A 200 41.67 -3.44 -24.60
N SER A 201 40.89 -4.20 -23.84
CA SER A 201 40.86 -5.66 -23.90
C SER A 201 40.47 -6.18 -25.29
N TYR A 202 39.44 -5.59 -25.92
CA TYR A 202 39.00 -5.96 -27.27
C TYR A 202 40.06 -5.68 -28.32
N ASN A 203 40.76 -4.54 -28.21
CA ASN A 203 41.85 -4.20 -29.13
C ASN A 203 43.06 -5.14 -28.99
N LEU A 204 43.43 -5.50 -27.76
CA LEU A 204 44.50 -6.47 -27.51
C LEU A 204 44.14 -7.86 -28.05
N PHE A 205 42.90 -8.29 -27.85
CA PHE A 205 42.39 -9.53 -28.43
C PHE A 205 42.41 -9.50 -29.96
N ALA A 206 41.93 -8.42 -30.57
CA ALA A 206 41.95 -8.25 -32.03
C ALA A 206 43.37 -8.37 -32.59
N ALA A 207 44.33 -7.71 -31.95
CA ALA A 207 45.75 -7.80 -32.31
C ALA A 207 46.30 -9.23 -32.16
N ALA A 208 45.93 -9.95 -31.10
CA ALA A 208 46.40 -11.31 -30.83
C ALA A 208 46.00 -12.34 -31.91
N ILE A 209 44.86 -12.13 -32.57
CA ILE A 209 44.33 -13.03 -33.61
C ILE A 209 44.40 -12.44 -35.03
N GLY A 210 44.99 -11.26 -35.19
CA GLY A 210 45.13 -10.58 -36.48
C GLY A 210 43.81 -10.09 -37.09
N LEU A 211 42.81 -9.76 -36.26
CA LEU A 211 41.58 -9.10 -36.68
C LEU A 211 41.69 -7.57 -36.55
N GLY A 212 40.98 -6.83 -37.41
CA GLY A 212 40.86 -5.38 -37.26
C GLY A 212 40.15 -5.00 -35.96
N SER A 213 40.67 -3.98 -35.26
CA SER A 213 40.15 -3.48 -33.98
C SER A 213 38.66 -3.15 -33.99
N VAL A 214 38.21 -2.45 -35.04
CA VAL A 214 36.81 -2.07 -35.25
C VAL A 214 35.93 -3.32 -35.42
N ASN A 215 36.33 -4.25 -36.28
CA ASN A 215 35.57 -5.46 -36.55
C ASN A 215 35.46 -6.35 -35.30
N ALA A 216 36.54 -6.50 -34.53
CA ALA A 216 36.52 -7.25 -33.29
C ALA A 216 35.63 -6.57 -32.23
N THR A 217 35.72 -5.24 -32.09
CA THR A 217 34.89 -4.48 -31.13
C THR A 217 33.40 -4.56 -31.49
N VAL A 218 33.06 -4.39 -32.76
CA VAL A 218 31.68 -4.52 -33.23
C VAL A 218 31.19 -5.94 -33.02
N ALA A 219 31.94 -6.97 -33.44
CA ALA A 219 31.57 -8.38 -33.30
C ALA A 219 31.30 -8.80 -31.84
N ILE A 220 32.10 -8.32 -30.89
CA ILE A 220 31.94 -8.63 -29.47
C ILE A 220 30.71 -7.93 -28.87
N LEU A 221 30.35 -6.75 -29.38
CA LEU A 221 29.25 -5.93 -28.84
C LEU A 221 27.90 -6.17 -29.51
N SER A 222 27.87 -6.61 -30.78
CA SER A 222 26.64 -6.73 -31.58
C SER A 222 25.89 -8.04 -31.36
N ASP A 223 26.62 -9.15 -31.29
CA ASP A 223 26.00 -10.47 -31.48
C ASP A 223 26.20 -11.41 -30.28
N PRO A 224 25.20 -12.26 -29.98
CA PRO A 224 25.40 -13.39 -29.08
C PRO A 224 26.59 -14.26 -29.51
N MET A 225 27.27 -14.84 -28.53
CA MET A 225 28.48 -15.63 -28.76
C MET A 225 28.27 -16.77 -29.77
N GLY A 226 27.09 -17.43 -29.74
CA GLY A 226 26.72 -18.49 -30.67
C GLY A 226 26.68 -18.05 -32.14
N SER A 227 26.01 -16.92 -32.44
CA SER A 227 25.97 -16.38 -33.80
C SER A 227 27.33 -15.91 -34.30
N GLN A 228 28.24 -15.51 -33.41
CA GLN A 228 29.62 -15.16 -33.76
C GLN A 228 30.46 -16.40 -34.03
N ILE A 229 30.32 -17.47 -33.25
CA ILE A 229 30.95 -18.77 -33.53
C ILE A 229 30.50 -19.28 -34.91
N ASP A 230 29.22 -19.17 -35.23
CA ASP A 230 28.68 -19.55 -36.53
C ASP A 230 29.19 -18.64 -37.67
N SER A 231 29.32 -17.34 -37.41
CA SER A 231 29.86 -16.35 -38.36
C SER A 231 31.36 -16.55 -38.63
N PHE A 232 32.14 -16.92 -37.61
CA PHE A 232 33.53 -17.33 -37.77
C PHE A 232 33.65 -18.68 -38.49
N GLY A 233 32.64 -19.56 -38.35
CA GLY A 233 32.61 -20.90 -38.90
C GLY A 233 32.16 -21.03 -40.37
N GLY A 234 31.58 -20.00 -41.00
CA GLY A 234 31.34 -19.99 -42.45
C GLY A 234 30.68 -21.24 -43.05
N GLY A 235 29.73 -21.88 -42.35
CA GLY A 235 29.03 -23.08 -42.82
C GLY A 235 29.77 -24.42 -42.62
N GLY A 236 30.96 -24.42 -42.00
CA GLY A 236 31.71 -25.64 -41.63
C GLY A 236 32.89 -25.34 -40.69
N LEU A 237 32.96 -26.01 -39.54
CA LEU A 237 34.00 -25.82 -38.51
C LEU A 237 35.36 -26.43 -38.93
N GLU A 238 35.98 -25.94 -40.01
CA GLU A 238 37.28 -26.42 -40.48
C GLU A 238 38.29 -25.26 -40.65
N GLY A 239 39.57 -25.55 -40.39
CA GLY A 239 40.68 -24.63 -40.60
C GLY A 239 40.63 -23.35 -39.75
N ARG A 240 40.72 -22.18 -40.40
CA ARG A 240 40.87 -20.86 -39.77
C ARG A 240 39.63 -20.42 -38.96
N GLY A 241 38.43 -20.84 -39.37
CA GLY A 241 37.18 -20.48 -38.69
C GLY A 241 37.05 -21.10 -37.31
N LEU A 242 37.34 -22.41 -37.21
CA LEU A 242 37.40 -23.12 -35.94
C LEU A 242 38.46 -22.52 -35.00
N TRP A 243 39.63 -22.16 -35.54
CA TRP A 243 40.70 -21.50 -34.76
C TRP A 243 40.26 -20.15 -34.19
N LEU A 244 39.59 -19.29 -34.98
CA LEU A 244 39.04 -18.02 -34.51
C LEU A 244 37.98 -18.23 -33.42
N ALA A 245 37.05 -19.17 -33.64
CA ALA A 245 36.02 -19.51 -32.66
C ALA A 245 36.61 -20.01 -31.35
N MET A 246 37.64 -20.86 -31.38
CA MET A 246 38.32 -21.37 -30.18
C MET A 246 39.01 -20.25 -29.40
N ASN A 247 39.78 -19.37 -30.07
CA ASN A 247 40.43 -18.24 -29.41
C ASN A 247 39.40 -17.27 -28.81
N TYR A 248 38.28 -17.05 -29.50
CA TYR A 248 37.18 -16.23 -29.01
C TYR A 248 36.51 -16.84 -27.75
N VAL A 249 36.24 -18.15 -27.74
CA VAL A 249 35.71 -18.86 -26.56
C VAL A 249 36.70 -18.79 -25.40
N ILE A 250 37.99 -19.03 -25.64
CA ILE A 250 39.03 -18.96 -24.60
C ILE A 250 39.09 -17.56 -23.99
N TYR A 251 39.12 -16.53 -24.82
CA TYR A 251 39.19 -15.14 -24.37
C TYR A 251 37.94 -14.71 -23.57
N THR A 252 36.74 -15.12 -24.00
CA THR A 252 35.48 -14.69 -23.37
C THR A 252 35.08 -15.54 -22.15
N ALA A 253 35.19 -16.86 -22.24
CA ALA A 253 34.77 -17.79 -21.18
C ALA A 253 35.90 -18.13 -20.19
N GLY A 254 37.16 -18.14 -20.65
CA GLY A 254 38.33 -18.51 -19.83
C GLY A 254 38.48 -17.66 -18.57
N PRO A 255 38.55 -16.32 -18.68
CA PRO A 255 38.59 -15.40 -17.54
C PRO A 255 37.47 -15.63 -16.53
N LEU A 256 36.25 -15.87 -17.01
CA LEU A 256 35.08 -16.09 -16.16
C LEU A 256 35.17 -17.45 -15.44
N ALA A 257 35.64 -18.49 -16.13
CA ALA A 257 35.86 -19.81 -15.55
C ALA A 257 36.93 -19.77 -14.44
N VAL A 258 38.00 -18.99 -14.62
CA VAL A 258 39.03 -18.77 -13.58
C VAL A 258 38.43 -18.08 -12.36
N ILE A 259 37.63 -17.02 -12.54
CA ILE A 259 36.92 -16.34 -11.45
C ILE A 259 36.02 -17.33 -10.67
N GLN A 260 35.27 -18.16 -11.38
CA GLN A 260 34.43 -19.19 -10.75
C GLN A 260 35.25 -20.25 -10.01
N ALA A 261 36.35 -20.71 -10.58
CA ALA A 261 37.24 -21.68 -9.95
C ALA A 261 37.83 -21.14 -8.65
N ILE A 262 38.31 -19.89 -8.66
CA ILE A 262 38.77 -19.19 -7.46
C ILE A 262 37.63 -19.08 -6.44
N GLY A 263 36.42 -18.71 -6.88
CA GLY A 263 35.23 -18.65 -6.02
C GLY A 263 34.87 -19.98 -5.35
N LEU A 264 34.98 -21.10 -6.07
CA LEU A 264 34.75 -22.44 -5.54
C LEU A 264 35.82 -22.89 -4.54
N LEU A 265 37.07 -22.50 -4.78
CA LEU A 265 38.20 -22.77 -3.88
C LEU A 265 38.08 -21.99 -2.56
N LEU A 266 37.68 -20.72 -2.65
CA LEU A 266 37.56 -19.83 -1.48
C LEU A 266 36.26 -20.04 -0.69
N ASP A 267 35.16 -20.51 -1.31
CA ASP A 267 33.85 -20.64 -0.67
C ASP A 267 33.12 -21.96 -1.01
N ARG A 268 33.66 -23.08 -0.51
CA ARG A 268 33.08 -24.43 -0.67
C ARG A 268 31.69 -24.60 -0.02
N ARG A 269 31.34 -23.76 0.97
CA ARG A 269 30.03 -23.79 1.66
C ARG A 269 28.95 -23.06 0.86
N GLY A 270 29.28 -21.95 0.20
CA GLY A 270 28.38 -21.23 -0.71
C GLY A 270 27.98 -22.06 -1.94
N ALA A 271 28.91 -22.87 -2.48
CA ALA A 271 28.62 -23.78 -3.59
C ALA A 271 27.57 -24.86 -3.26
N ARG A 272 27.60 -25.41 -2.04
CA ARG A 272 26.59 -26.39 -1.57
C ARG A 272 25.21 -25.75 -1.37
N ARG A 273 25.15 -24.52 -0.82
CA ARG A 273 23.90 -23.76 -0.68
C ARG A 273 23.26 -23.37 -2.01
N LEU A 274 24.05 -23.14 -3.06
CA LEU A 274 23.55 -22.86 -4.41
C LEU A 274 22.86 -24.10 -5.01
N LEU A 275 23.47 -25.28 -4.86
CA LEU A 275 22.90 -26.57 -5.26
C LEU A 275 21.61 -26.90 -4.48
N GLU A 276 21.55 -26.54 -3.20
CA GLU A 276 20.33 -26.69 -2.39
C GLU A 276 19.20 -25.75 -2.85
N VAL A 277 19.49 -24.54 -3.33
CA VAL A 277 18.48 -23.58 -3.84
C VAL A 277 18.00 -23.92 -5.24
N ILE A 278 18.85 -24.46 -6.12
CA ILE A 278 18.39 -25.03 -7.40
C ILE A 278 17.40 -26.18 -7.13
N ARG A 279 17.57 -26.92 -6.01
CA ARG A 279 16.65 -27.97 -5.55
C ARG A 279 15.46 -27.45 -4.74
N HIS A 280 15.59 -26.30 -4.07
CA HIS A 280 14.56 -25.69 -3.23
C HIS A 280 14.44 -24.20 -3.59
N ALA A 281 13.76 -23.93 -4.70
CA ALA A 281 13.34 -22.59 -5.06
C ALA A 281 12.36 -22.07 -3.99
N GLY A 282 12.81 -21.23 -3.04
CA GLY A 282 11.86 -20.66 -2.08
C GLY A 282 12.37 -20.03 -0.79
N ARG A 283 13.69 -19.87 -0.55
CA ARG A 283 14.19 -19.19 0.66
C ARG A 283 15.07 -17.99 0.30
N THR A 284 14.44 -16.82 0.26
CA THR A 284 15.12 -15.52 0.18
C THR A 284 15.40 -15.00 1.60
N GLY A 285 16.66 -14.69 1.89
CA GLY A 285 17.04 -13.94 3.10
C GLY A 285 16.59 -12.48 3.03
N GLU A 286 16.37 -11.87 4.18
CA GLU A 286 15.91 -10.50 4.33
C GLU A 286 17.06 -9.57 4.75
N ILE A 287 17.50 -8.67 3.85
CA ILE A 287 18.09 -7.37 4.17
C ILE A 287 17.68 -6.34 3.08
N GLY A 288 17.01 -5.25 3.50
CA GLY A 288 16.28 -4.28 2.66
C GLY A 288 17.08 -3.05 2.18
N PRO A 289 16.61 -2.41 1.09
CA PRO A 289 16.83 -0.97 0.83
C PRO A 289 15.65 -0.02 1.06
N ALA A 290 16.00 1.19 1.54
CA ALA A 290 15.59 2.57 1.28
C ALA A 290 14.10 2.93 1.11
N GLY A 291 13.32 2.14 0.37
CA GLY A 291 11.86 2.32 0.22
C GLY A 291 11.06 1.43 1.17
N ARG A 292 11.58 0.23 1.47
CA ARG A 292 10.95 -0.74 2.41
C ARG A 292 11.18 -0.37 3.87
N ASP A 293 12.17 0.46 4.19
CA ASP A 293 12.46 0.89 5.56
C ASP A 293 11.28 1.67 6.19
N ARG A 294 10.37 2.17 5.36
CA ARG A 294 9.09 2.76 5.79
C ARG A 294 8.02 1.74 6.18
N PHE A 295 8.31 0.45 6.10
CA PHE A 295 7.34 -0.63 6.35
C PHE A 295 7.95 -1.66 7.28
N MET A 296 7.39 -1.77 8.49
CA MET A 296 7.94 -2.65 9.53
C MET A 296 7.85 -4.13 9.15
N THR A 297 6.79 -4.55 8.45
CA THR A 297 6.57 -5.96 8.10
C THR A 297 6.40 -6.19 6.59
N PRO A 298 6.78 -7.39 6.09
CA PRO A 298 6.57 -7.75 4.68
C PRO A 298 5.10 -7.69 4.25
N ASP A 299 4.18 -8.01 5.16
CA ASP A 299 2.74 -8.07 4.85
C ASP A 299 2.16 -6.68 4.59
N VAL A 300 2.55 -5.68 5.38
CA VAL A 300 2.15 -4.29 5.17
C VAL A 300 2.70 -3.79 3.83
N TYR A 301 3.95 -4.13 3.51
CA TYR A 301 4.55 -3.78 2.22
C TYR A 301 3.86 -4.48 1.04
N ASN A 302 3.50 -5.75 1.17
CA ASN A 302 2.77 -6.49 0.14
C ASN A 302 1.35 -5.94 -0.09
N ARG A 303 0.66 -5.53 0.98
CA ARG A 303 -0.63 -4.83 0.88
C ARG A 303 -0.48 -3.50 0.14
N PHE A 304 0.53 -2.71 0.49
CA PHE A 304 0.89 -1.49 -0.24
C PHE A 304 1.08 -1.74 -1.74
N LEU A 305 1.93 -2.70 -2.11
CA LEU A 305 2.21 -3.01 -3.52
C LEU A 305 0.94 -3.43 -4.26
N SER A 306 0.13 -4.29 -3.65
CA SER A 306 -1.15 -4.72 -4.22
C SER A 306 -2.09 -3.55 -4.46
N ASP A 307 -2.29 -2.67 -3.47
CA ASP A 307 -3.22 -1.55 -3.56
C ASP A 307 -2.75 -0.51 -4.59
N LEU A 308 -1.44 -0.23 -4.60
CA LEU A 308 -0.80 0.69 -5.53
C LEU A 308 -0.91 0.24 -6.98
N PHE A 309 -0.68 -1.05 -7.25
CA PHE A 309 -0.65 -1.61 -8.60
C PHE A 309 -2.02 -1.95 -9.16
N ARG A 310 -2.95 -2.41 -8.31
CA ARG A 310 -4.36 -2.59 -8.69
C ARG A 310 -5.06 -1.24 -8.91
N GLY A 311 -4.59 -0.19 -8.23
CA GLY A 311 -5.26 1.11 -8.23
C GLY A 311 -6.65 1.01 -7.63
N ALA A 312 -6.76 0.20 -6.56
CA ALA A 312 -8.01 -0.10 -5.87
C ALA A 312 -8.45 1.05 -4.95
N ASP A 313 -7.49 1.77 -4.37
CA ASP A 313 -7.77 2.89 -3.47
C ASP A 313 -6.88 4.13 -3.77
N PRO A 314 -7.47 5.18 -4.40
CA PRO A 314 -6.81 6.46 -4.59
C PRO A 314 -6.37 7.13 -3.29
N LEU A 315 -7.12 6.95 -2.20
CA LEU A 315 -6.82 7.52 -0.89
C LEU A 315 -5.56 6.87 -0.31
N ALA A 316 -5.48 5.54 -0.33
CA ALA A 316 -4.27 4.81 0.07
C ALA A 316 -3.06 5.27 -0.75
N THR A 317 -3.20 5.35 -2.08
CA THR A 317 -2.11 5.81 -2.97
C THR A 317 -1.59 7.21 -2.61
N ARG A 318 -2.46 8.12 -2.17
CA ARG A 318 -2.06 9.45 -1.69
C ARG A 318 -1.44 9.40 -0.31
N PHE A 319 -2.04 8.65 0.62
CA PHE A 319 -1.48 8.42 1.94
C PHE A 319 -0.01 7.93 1.87
N TRP A 320 0.28 6.97 1.01
CA TRP A 320 1.64 6.45 0.82
C TRP A 320 2.65 7.50 0.35
N ARG A 321 2.23 8.39 -0.55
CA ARG A 321 3.12 9.39 -1.15
C ARG A 321 3.30 10.64 -0.30
N GLU A 322 2.25 11.01 0.43
CA GLU A 322 2.14 12.34 1.05
C GLU A 322 2.15 12.27 2.58
N ALA A 323 1.84 11.11 3.18
CA ALA A 323 1.71 10.95 4.63
C ALA A 323 2.69 9.94 5.27
N LEU A 324 3.64 9.37 4.52
CA LEU A 324 4.73 8.54 5.07
C LEU A 324 6.12 9.14 4.90
N GLY A 325 6.22 10.45 4.63
CA GLY A 325 7.53 11.09 4.40
C GLY A 325 8.45 11.06 5.63
N ASP A 326 7.84 11.07 6.82
CA ASP A 326 8.44 11.28 8.14
C ASP A 326 8.27 10.09 9.10
N CYS A 327 7.70 8.96 8.64
CA CYS A 327 7.34 7.87 9.56
C CYS A 327 7.50 6.47 8.96
N VAL A 328 7.64 5.49 9.85
CA VAL A 328 7.63 4.05 9.52
C VAL A 328 6.25 3.47 9.81
N MET A 329 5.65 2.80 8.83
CA MET A 329 4.34 2.17 8.96
C MET A 329 4.44 0.81 9.66
N HIS A 330 3.62 0.63 10.71
CA HIS A 330 3.49 -0.62 11.45
C HIS A 330 2.21 -1.39 11.07
N ARG A 331 1.07 -0.71 10.97
CA ARG A 331 -0.24 -1.38 10.74
C ARG A 331 -1.27 -0.45 10.12
N PHE A 332 -2.10 -0.99 9.22
CA PHE A 332 -3.33 -0.34 8.76
C PHE A 332 -4.52 -0.74 9.64
N PHE A 333 -5.25 0.25 10.14
CA PHE A 333 -6.57 0.03 10.69
C PHE A 333 -7.60 0.18 9.57
N ASN A 334 -8.62 -0.67 9.57
CA ASN A 334 -9.73 -0.52 8.63
C ASN A 334 -10.60 0.66 9.12
N GLY A 335 -10.35 1.86 8.59
CA GLY A 335 -11.22 3.02 8.76
C GLY A 335 -12.37 3.04 7.74
N GLY A 336 -13.36 3.90 7.96
CA GLY A 336 -14.43 4.15 6.98
C GLY A 336 -13.90 4.62 5.61
N SER A 337 -14.77 4.72 4.60
CA SER A 337 -14.38 5.01 3.21
C SER A 337 -13.66 6.34 2.99
N ASP A 338 -13.76 7.27 3.93
CA ASP A 338 -13.40 8.68 3.72
C ASP A 338 -12.09 9.08 4.41
N ALA A 339 -11.54 8.24 5.31
CA ALA A 339 -10.31 8.49 6.04
C ALA A 339 -9.51 7.21 6.32
N ILE A 340 -8.18 7.31 6.25
CA ILE A 340 -7.25 6.23 6.61
C ILE A 340 -6.76 6.44 8.04
N THR A 341 -6.76 5.37 8.82
CA THR A 341 -6.17 5.33 10.16
C THR A 341 -5.06 4.28 10.16
N ALA A 342 -3.87 4.64 10.63
CA ALA A 342 -2.72 3.76 10.60
C ALA A 342 -1.82 3.92 11.83
N LEU A 343 -1.23 2.81 12.30
CA LEU A 343 -0.18 2.83 13.31
C LEU A 343 1.15 3.12 12.62
N VAL A 344 1.79 4.21 13.02
CA VAL A 344 3.06 4.70 12.49
C VAL A 344 4.05 4.93 13.62
N GLU A 345 5.33 4.96 13.28
CA GLU A 345 6.41 5.37 14.16
C GLU A 345 7.02 6.66 13.63
N VAL A 346 6.94 7.71 14.44
CA VAL A 346 7.45 9.07 14.16
C VAL A 346 8.47 9.38 15.23
N ASP A 347 9.71 9.73 14.85
CA ASP A 347 10.80 10.02 15.79
C ASP A 347 10.96 8.96 16.90
N GLU A 348 11.02 7.68 16.49
CA GLU A 348 11.14 6.50 17.39
C GLU A 348 9.97 6.31 18.38
N ARG A 349 8.84 6.99 18.16
CA ARG A 349 7.62 6.88 18.98
C ARG A 349 6.43 6.42 18.16
N LEU A 350 5.68 5.46 18.72
CA LEU A 350 4.45 4.98 18.10
C LEU A 350 3.33 6.02 18.22
N ALA A 351 2.63 6.25 17.11
CA ALA A 351 1.49 7.13 17.00
C ALA A 351 0.44 6.52 16.07
N ILE A 352 -0.83 6.84 16.27
CA ILE A 352 -1.88 6.56 15.30
C ILE A 352 -2.04 7.81 14.42
N ARG A 353 -1.88 7.64 13.12
CA ARG A 353 -2.04 8.69 12.11
C ARG A 353 -3.38 8.56 11.41
N LYS A 354 -4.19 9.61 11.45
CA LYS A 354 -5.43 9.74 10.68
C LYS A 354 -5.21 10.65 9.48
N PHE A 355 -5.70 10.26 8.30
CA PHE A 355 -5.45 10.94 7.03
C PHE A 355 -6.71 11.00 6.17
N ALA A 356 -7.00 12.16 5.60
CA ALA A 356 -8.10 12.36 4.66
C ALA A 356 -7.76 13.44 3.64
N ILE A 357 -8.53 13.49 2.55
CA ILE A 357 -8.33 14.40 1.42
C ILE A 357 -9.62 15.15 1.07
N GLY A 358 -9.49 16.33 0.46
CA GLY A 358 -10.63 17.12 -0.04
C GLY A 358 -11.65 17.43 1.07
N PRO A 359 -12.98 17.29 0.81
CA PRO A 359 -14.01 17.56 1.82
C PRO A 359 -13.89 16.72 3.10
N ALA A 360 -13.42 15.48 2.99
CA ALA A 360 -13.17 14.64 4.16
C ALA A 360 -11.95 15.14 4.96
N GLY A 361 -10.95 15.70 4.26
CA GLY A 361 -9.83 16.40 4.88
C GLY A 361 -10.27 17.61 5.69
N GLU A 362 -11.17 18.44 5.17
CA GLU A 362 -11.71 19.59 5.90
C GLU A 362 -12.43 19.18 7.20
N LYS A 363 -13.22 18.10 7.13
CA LYS A 363 -13.85 17.51 8.33
C LYS A 363 -12.81 16.99 9.32
N LEU A 364 -11.77 16.33 8.84
CA LEU A 364 -10.69 15.81 9.68
C LEU A 364 -9.93 16.95 10.38
N ARG A 365 -9.74 18.08 9.71
CA ARG A 365 -9.16 19.28 10.31
C ARG A 365 -10.08 19.86 11.38
N ALA A 366 -11.37 20.02 11.08
CA ALA A 366 -12.34 20.50 12.06
C ALA A 366 -12.40 19.60 13.31
N GLN A 367 -12.29 18.28 13.13
CA GLN A 367 -12.15 17.30 14.20
C GLN A 367 -10.89 17.56 15.05
N ALA A 368 -9.72 17.73 14.42
CA ALA A 368 -8.46 17.98 15.13
C ALA A 368 -8.46 19.31 15.89
N ASP A 369 -9.03 20.36 15.30
CA ASP A 369 -9.15 21.68 15.92
C ASP A 369 -10.13 21.63 17.11
N TRP A 370 -11.23 20.89 16.99
CA TRP A 370 -12.16 20.67 18.10
C TRP A 370 -11.50 19.92 19.25
N LEU A 371 -10.71 18.88 18.98
CA LEU A 371 -9.98 18.14 20.02
C LEU A 371 -9.00 19.05 20.78
N ARG A 372 -8.25 19.89 20.07
CA ARG A 372 -7.32 20.85 20.68
C ARG A 372 -8.02 21.90 21.52
N ALA A 373 -9.17 22.41 21.06
CA ALA A 373 -9.91 23.45 21.75
C ALA A 373 -10.49 22.98 23.09
N HIS A 374 -10.69 21.67 23.26
CA HIS A 374 -11.31 21.07 24.45
C HIS A 374 -10.37 20.13 25.21
N GLU A 375 -9.07 20.14 24.88
CA GLU A 375 -8.04 19.36 25.57
C GLU A 375 -7.95 19.79 27.05
N GLY A 376 -7.83 18.82 27.96
CA GLY A 376 -7.79 19.07 29.41
C GLY A 376 -9.14 19.41 30.04
N GLY A 377 -10.25 19.29 29.29
CA GLY A 377 -11.60 19.41 29.82
C GLY A 377 -12.03 18.24 30.71
N PRO A 378 -13.26 18.27 31.26
CA PRO A 378 -13.77 17.23 32.15
C PRO A 378 -14.04 15.88 31.46
N LEU A 379 -14.21 15.88 30.13
CA LEU A 379 -14.26 14.65 29.33
C LEU A 379 -12.83 14.32 28.88
N PRO A 380 -12.26 13.16 29.24
CA PRO A 380 -10.94 12.77 28.76
C PRO A 380 -10.97 12.56 27.25
N LEU A 381 -10.34 13.46 26.50
CA LEU A 381 -10.26 13.41 25.04
C LEU A 381 -8.87 12.97 24.60
N VAL A 382 -8.79 12.33 23.43
CA VAL A 382 -7.50 12.01 22.82
C VAL A 382 -6.72 13.28 22.48
N ARG A 383 -5.42 13.24 22.80
CA ARG A 383 -4.51 14.33 22.48
C ARG A 383 -4.08 14.30 21.01
N VAL A 384 -4.07 15.47 20.38
CA VAL A 384 -3.50 15.65 19.03
C VAL A 384 -2.01 15.96 19.16
N ALA A 385 -1.16 14.95 18.94
CA ALA A 385 0.30 15.06 19.07
C ALA A 385 0.94 15.91 17.96
N GLY A 386 0.35 15.90 16.76
CA GLY A 386 0.79 16.72 15.63
C GLY A 386 -0.26 16.75 14.54
N ALA A 387 -0.33 17.82 13.74
CA ALA A 387 -1.14 17.84 12.53
C ALA A 387 -0.39 18.50 11.38
N ARG A 388 -0.62 18.02 10.17
CA ARG A 388 -0.01 18.54 8.94
C ARG A 388 -1.09 18.78 7.89
N GLN A 389 -0.94 19.91 7.21
CA GLN A 389 -1.76 20.31 6.07
C GLN A 389 -0.85 20.53 4.86
N SER A 390 -1.21 19.93 3.72
CA SER A 390 -0.55 20.18 2.45
C SER A 390 -1.57 20.17 1.32
N GLY A 391 -1.93 21.33 0.79
CA GLY A 391 -2.97 21.44 -0.24
C GLY A 391 -4.33 20.93 0.25
N ASP A 392 -4.88 19.93 -0.44
CA ASP A 392 -6.14 19.26 -0.09
C ASP A 392 -5.97 18.09 0.90
N VAL A 393 -4.75 17.85 1.38
CA VAL A 393 -4.42 16.76 2.30
C VAL A 393 -4.38 17.25 3.73
N GLN A 394 -5.03 16.49 4.61
CA GLN A 394 -5.04 16.70 6.04
C GLN A 394 -4.68 15.42 6.78
N CYS A 395 -3.77 15.51 7.75
CA CYS A 395 -3.50 14.42 8.67
C CYS A 395 -3.17 14.92 10.06
N TYR A 396 -3.47 14.10 11.07
CA TYR A 396 -3.01 14.34 12.42
C TYR A 396 -2.63 13.02 13.11
N ASP A 397 -1.72 13.14 14.06
CA ASP A 397 -1.16 12.05 14.85
C ASP A 397 -1.72 12.12 16.27
N MET A 398 -2.09 10.96 16.82
CA MET A 398 -2.47 10.78 18.21
C MET A 398 -1.54 9.77 18.88
N PRO A 399 -1.23 9.89 20.18
CA PRO A 399 -0.38 8.95 20.89
C PRO A 399 -0.93 7.51 20.80
N PHE A 400 -0.04 6.53 20.67
CA PHE A 400 -0.42 5.12 20.77
C PHE A 400 -0.20 4.63 22.21
N VAL A 401 -1.28 4.32 22.92
CA VAL A 401 -1.26 3.87 24.32
C VAL A 401 -1.39 2.35 24.38
N VAL A 402 -0.61 1.70 25.25
CA VAL A 402 -0.65 0.24 25.47
C VAL A 402 -0.66 -0.09 26.97
N PRO A 403 -1.58 -0.93 27.46
CA PRO A 403 -2.70 -1.53 26.74
C PRO A 403 -3.83 -0.50 26.52
N ALA A 404 -4.46 -0.55 25.34
CA ALA A 404 -5.68 0.19 25.04
C ALA A 404 -6.61 -0.74 24.24
N ASN A 405 -7.88 -0.81 24.63
CA ASN A 405 -8.92 -1.54 23.91
C ASN A 405 -10.12 -0.62 23.70
N ASP A 406 -10.85 -0.81 22.60
CA ASP A 406 -12.16 -0.17 22.48
C ASP A 406 -13.11 -0.72 23.55
N PHE A 407 -14.13 0.06 23.91
CA PHE A 407 -15.05 -0.34 24.96
C PHE A 407 -15.94 -1.52 24.50
N PHE A 408 -16.12 -1.72 23.20
CA PHE A 408 -16.81 -2.89 22.64
C PHE A 408 -16.15 -4.19 23.11
N ASP A 409 -14.83 -4.30 23.00
CA ASP A 409 -14.07 -5.49 23.43
C ASP A 409 -14.12 -5.67 24.96
N VAL A 410 -14.07 -4.57 25.72
CA VAL A 410 -14.13 -4.62 27.19
C VAL A 410 -15.48 -5.15 27.68
N ILE A 411 -16.59 -4.71 27.08
CA ILE A 411 -17.95 -5.17 27.43
C ILE A 411 -18.11 -6.69 27.28
N HIS A 412 -17.37 -7.30 26.36
CA HIS A 412 -17.45 -8.74 26.08
C HIS A 412 -16.38 -9.58 26.79
N THR A 413 -15.36 -8.95 27.38
CA THR A 413 -14.24 -9.65 28.04
C THR A 413 -14.23 -9.46 29.56
N ARG A 414 -14.96 -8.47 30.07
CA ARG A 414 -15.07 -8.17 31.51
C ARG A 414 -16.47 -8.43 32.03
N ASP A 415 -16.61 -8.44 33.35
CA ASP A 415 -17.94 -8.54 33.95
C ASP A 415 -18.76 -7.26 33.74
N HIS A 416 -20.07 -7.40 33.92
CA HIS A 416 -21.01 -6.31 33.72
C HIS A 416 -20.83 -5.18 34.76
N ALA A 417 -20.41 -5.49 35.99
CA ALA A 417 -20.26 -4.46 37.04
C ALA A 417 -19.13 -3.49 36.69
N HIS A 418 -18.02 -4.02 36.18
CA HIS A 418 -16.89 -3.24 35.68
C HIS A 418 -17.29 -2.38 34.49
N SER A 419 -17.98 -2.96 33.50
CA SER A 419 -18.43 -2.22 32.31
C SER A 419 -19.44 -1.13 32.68
N ALA A 420 -20.35 -1.39 33.62
CA ALA A 420 -21.29 -0.40 34.11
C ALA A 420 -20.60 0.75 34.85
N ALA A 421 -19.54 0.48 35.63
CA ALA A 421 -18.75 1.52 36.27
C ALA A 421 -18.04 2.44 35.27
N LEU A 422 -17.42 1.86 34.23
CA LEU A 422 -16.80 2.62 33.14
C LEU A 422 -17.83 3.47 32.38
N LEU A 423 -19.01 2.90 32.09
CA LEU A 423 -20.09 3.64 31.44
C LEU A 423 -20.56 4.83 32.30
N ARG A 424 -20.72 4.66 33.62
CA ARG A 424 -21.04 5.77 34.52
C ARG A 424 -19.98 6.86 34.52
N GLN A 425 -18.71 6.49 34.53
CA GLN A 425 -17.61 7.44 34.43
C GLN A 425 -17.67 8.26 33.14
N VAL A 426 -17.96 7.61 32.00
CA VAL A 426 -18.14 8.29 30.71
C VAL A 426 -19.34 9.25 30.77
N ILE A 427 -20.47 8.78 31.28
CA ILE A 427 -21.69 9.58 31.46
C ILE A 427 -21.40 10.84 32.30
N ASP A 428 -20.75 10.69 33.45
CA ASP A 428 -20.41 11.80 34.35
C ASP A 428 -19.49 12.81 33.66
N GLY A 429 -18.50 12.31 32.90
CA GLY A 429 -17.59 13.15 32.12
C GLY A 429 -18.30 13.96 31.03
N ILE A 430 -19.25 13.37 30.32
CA ILE A 430 -20.04 14.05 29.27
C ILE A 430 -20.97 15.09 29.88
N GLU A 431 -21.63 14.77 30.98
CA GLU A 431 -22.53 15.71 31.64
C GLU A 431 -21.77 16.93 32.16
N ALA A 432 -20.61 16.71 32.78
CA ALA A 432 -19.69 17.77 33.17
C ALA A 432 -19.17 18.57 31.96
N PHE A 433 -18.88 17.90 30.84
CA PHE A 433 -18.44 18.55 29.60
C PHE A 433 -19.50 19.47 29.01
N HIS A 434 -20.75 19.01 28.91
CA HIS A 434 -21.87 19.83 28.45
C HIS A 434 -22.18 20.98 29.40
N ALA A 435 -22.00 20.79 30.71
CA ALA A 435 -22.18 21.85 31.71
C ALA A 435 -21.09 22.92 31.66
N ALA A 436 -19.84 22.53 31.37
CA ALA A 436 -18.71 23.43 31.24
C ALA A 436 -18.76 24.27 29.95
N HIS A 437 -19.44 23.79 28.91
CA HIS A 437 -19.48 24.44 27.60
C HIS A 437 -20.91 24.69 27.09
N PRO A 438 -21.73 25.49 27.81
CA PRO A 438 -23.09 25.77 27.39
C PRO A 438 -23.12 26.66 26.13
N GLY A 439 -24.05 26.38 25.24
CA GLY A 439 -24.36 27.24 24.10
C GLY A 439 -25.61 28.09 24.34
N PRO A 440 -25.88 29.07 23.46
CA PRO A 440 -27.12 29.83 23.51
C PRO A 440 -28.33 28.91 23.22
N PRO A 441 -29.48 29.11 23.88
CA PRO A 441 -30.69 28.34 23.56
C PRO A 441 -31.01 28.37 22.07
N ALA A 442 -31.37 27.23 21.49
CA ALA A 442 -31.62 27.12 20.06
C ALA A 442 -32.86 27.92 19.66
N GLU A 443 -32.72 28.69 18.58
CA GLU A 443 -33.83 29.35 17.89
C GLU A 443 -34.70 28.31 17.18
N ASP A 444 -36.01 28.58 17.04
CA ASP A 444 -36.94 27.64 16.38
C ASP A 444 -36.49 27.30 14.95
N ARG A 445 -35.96 28.27 14.20
CA ARG A 445 -35.43 28.04 12.84
C ARG A 445 -34.30 27.00 12.79
N VAL A 446 -33.49 26.89 13.85
CA VAL A 446 -32.37 25.94 13.92
C VAL A 446 -32.91 24.54 14.16
N ILE A 447 -33.88 24.41 15.07
CA ILE A 447 -34.56 23.14 15.36
C ILE A 447 -35.32 22.66 14.12
N GLU A 448 -36.06 23.55 13.46
CA GLU A 448 -36.78 23.23 12.22
C GLU A 448 -35.82 22.80 11.09
N ALA A 449 -34.71 23.51 10.90
CA ALA A 449 -33.70 23.13 9.92
C ALA A 449 -33.08 21.76 10.23
N TYR A 450 -32.82 21.46 11.51
CA TYR A 450 -32.35 20.15 11.95
C TYR A 450 -33.36 19.05 11.66
N LEU A 451 -34.64 19.24 12.03
CA LEU A 451 -35.71 18.27 11.80
C LEU A 451 -35.94 18.03 10.30
N ASP A 452 -35.98 19.09 9.50
CA ASP A 452 -36.14 18.97 8.05
C ASP A 452 -34.97 18.20 7.42
N ALA A 453 -33.72 18.54 7.78
CA ALA A 453 -32.52 17.97 7.16
C ALA A 453 -32.16 16.57 7.69
N LYS A 454 -32.32 16.31 8.99
CA LYS A 454 -31.86 15.07 9.63
C LYS A 454 -32.97 14.04 9.83
N ALA A 455 -34.23 14.47 9.97
CA ALA A 455 -35.36 13.56 10.10
C ALA A 455 -36.16 13.47 8.80
N ARG A 456 -36.90 14.52 8.43
CA ARG A 456 -37.89 14.49 7.35
C ARG A 456 -37.31 14.12 5.99
N ALA A 457 -36.24 14.76 5.54
CA ALA A 457 -35.63 14.49 4.24
C ALA A 457 -35.09 13.04 4.15
N ASN A 458 -34.52 12.53 5.25
CA ASN A 458 -34.05 11.15 5.33
C ASN A 458 -35.23 10.16 5.33
N ALA A 459 -36.29 10.43 6.10
CA ALA A 459 -37.50 9.61 6.12
C ALA A 459 -38.16 9.54 4.74
N GLN A 460 -38.28 10.66 4.02
CA GLN A 460 -38.79 10.70 2.65
C GLN A 460 -37.94 9.85 1.69
N THR A 461 -36.61 9.92 1.81
CA THR A 461 -35.70 9.11 0.99
C THR A 461 -35.89 7.61 1.28
N ILE A 462 -36.02 7.23 2.55
CA ILE A 462 -36.24 5.84 2.97
C ILE A 462 -37.59 5.34 2.48
N LEU A 463 -38.66 6.12 2.62
CA LEU A 463 -40.00 5.77 2.13
C LEU A 463 -40.01 5.56 0.61
N ALA A 464 -39.38 6.46 -0.13
CA ALA A 464 -39.26 6.33 -1.58
C ALA A 464 -38.56 5.02 -1.96
N PHE A 465 -37.48 4.65 -1.25
CA PHE A 465 -36.80 3.38 -1.43
C PHE A 465 -37.70 2.19 -1.08
N VAL A 466 -38.27 2.14 0.13
CA VAL A 466 -39.06 1.01 0.61
C VAL A 466 -40.28 0.74 -0.25
N ARG A 467 -40.96 1.79 -0.75
CA ARG A 467 -42.11 1.63 -1.66
C ARG A 467 -41.75 1.01 -3.01
N THR A 468 -40.47 1.01 -3.41
CA THR A 468 -40.02 0.26 -4.60
C THR A 468 -39.78 -1.22 -4.30
N GLU A 469 -39.58 -1.56 -3.03
CA GLU A 469 -39.21 -2.90 -2.56
C GLU A 469 -40.43 -3.69 -2.07
N ILE A 470 -41.41 -3.01 -1.47
CA ILE A 470 -42.59 -3.60 -0.82
C ILE A 470 -43.86 -3.00 -1.45
N ARG A 471 -44.80 -3.87 -1.86
CA ARG A 471 -46.00 -3.49 -2.62
C ARG A 471 -47.26 -3.21 -1.77
N GLY A 472 -47.16 -3.26 -0.44
CA GLY A 472 -48.28 -3.07 0.48
C GLY A 472 -47.98 -2.10 1.61
N GLU A 473 -49.02 -1.63 2.28
CA GLU A 473 -48.93 -0.73 3.44
C GLU A 473 -48.58 -1.46 4.73
N SER A 474 -48.89 -2.77 4.82
CA SER A 474 -48.42 -3.63 5.90
C SER A 474 -47.21 -4.45 5.45
N LEU A 475 -46.22 -4.55 6.34
CA LEU A 475 -44.99 -5.30 6.13
C LEU A 475 -44.70 -6.19 7.35
N GLU A 476 -44.05 -7.32 7.12
CA GLU A 476 -43.65 -8.23 8.19
C GLU A 476 -42.14 -8.13 8.41
N ILE A 477 -41.70 -7.83 9.64
CA ILE A 477 -40.29 -7.84 10.05
C ILE A 477 -40.14 -8.88 11.16
N ASN A 478 -39.27 -9.87 10.95
CA ASN A 478 -38.98 -10.91 11.95
C ASN A 478 -40.23 -11.60 12.54
N GLY A 479 -41.27 -11.80 11.72
CA GLY A 479 -42.54 -12.42 12.14
C GLY A 479 -43.53 -11.48 12.84
N ARG A 480 -43.18 -10.20 13.05
CA ARG A 480 -44.09 -9.16 13.57
C ARG A 480 -44.61 -8.30 12.41
N ARG A 481 -45.89 -7.95 12.44
CA ARG A 481 -46.51 -7.05 11.46
C ARG A 481 -46.32 -5.60 11.87
N PHE A 482 -45.91 -4.79 10.92
CA PHE A 482 -45.76 -3.34 11.04
C PHE A 482 -46.60 -2.64 9.97
N ASP A 483 -47.03 -1.42 10.30
CA ASP A 483 -47.75 -0.54 9.39
C ASP A 483 -46.81 0.57 8.91
N LEU A 484 -46.69 0.72 7.59
CA LEU A 484 -45.87 1.75 6.98
C LEU A 484 -46.39 3.16 7.30
N ALA A 485 -47.69 3.32 7.58
CA ALA A 485 -48.27 4.58 8.02
C ALA A 485 -47.61 5.13 9.30
N ARG A 486 -47.15 4.24 10.20
CA ARG A 486 -46.36 4.63 11.38
C ARG A 486 -45.07 5.35 10.97
N PHE A 487 -44.39 4.88 9.94
CA PHE A 487 -43.18 5.53 9.43
C PHE A 487 -43.47 6.85 8.72
N GLU A 488 -44.63 6.97 8.07
CA GLU A 488 -45.03 8.20 7.38
C GLU A 488 -45.18 9.40 8.32
N THR A 489 -45.45 9.17 9.62
CA THR A 489 -45.45 10.21 10.66
C THR A 489 -44.12 10.98 10.72
N LEU A 490 -42.99 10.32 10.41
CA LEU A 490 -41.66 10.95 10.34
C LEU A 490 -41.50 11.94 9.18
N THR A 491 -42.51 12.07 8.32
CA THR A 491 -42.55 13.09 7.26
C THR A 491 -43.39 14.30 7.62
N ASP A 492 -44.18 14.23 8.69
CA ASP A 492 -45.04 15.30 9.18
C ASP A 492 -44.23 16.31 10.01
N ARG A 493 -44.22 17.57 9.56
CA ARG A 493 -43.46 18.63 10.23
C ARG A 493 -44.00 18.96 11.61
N GLY A 494 -45.31 18.94 11.78
CA GLY A 494 -45.96 19.27 13.06
C GLY A 494 -45.65 18.21 14.12
N TRP A 495 -45.78 16.94 13.75
CA TRP A 495 -45.44 15.81 14.61
C TRP A 495 -43.96 15.84 15.00
N LEU A 496 -43.05 16.00 14.03
CA LEU A 496 -41.61 16.12 14.31
C LEU A 496 -41.29 17.27 15.26
N ARG A 497 -41.90 18.44 15.06
CA ARG A 497 -41.67 19.61 15.93
C ARG A 497 -42.18 19.37 17.35
N ALA A 498 -43.29 18.65 17.51
CA ALA A 498 -43.84 18.29 18.82
C ALA A 498 -42.92 17.34 19.61
N GLN A 499 -42.06 16.58 18.92
CA GLN A 499 -41.10 15.68 19.56
C GLN A 499 -39.90 16.38 20.21
N ILE A 500 -39.66 17.68 19.94
CA ILE A 500 -38.56 18.44 20.56
C ILE A 500 -39.11 19.48 21.53
N ARG A 501 -38.77 19.32 22.81
CA ARG A 501 -39.10 20.28 23.89
C ARG A 501 -37.87 21.06 24.33
N SER A 502 -36.72 20.40 24.43
CA SER A 502 -35.50 21.06 24.88
C SER A 502 -35.00 22.08 23.85
N ARG A 503 -34.62 23.26 24.34
CA ARG A 503 -33.86 24.27 23.58
C ARG A 503 -32.41 24.36 24.00
N ARG A 504 -31.98 23.51 24.95
CA ARG A 504 -30.62 23.53 25.48
C ARG A 504 -29.63 23.18 24.38
N THR A 505 -28.58 23.99 24.24
CA THR A 505 -27.43 23.65 23.41
C THR A 505 -26.16 23.62 24.27
N ALA A 506 -25.18 22.85 23.83
CA ALA A 506 -23.84 22.80 24.41
C ALA A 506 -22.84 22.41 23.32
N VAL A 507 -21.55 22.50 23.62
CA VAL A 507 -20.57 21.79 22.80
C VAL A 507 -20.80 20.28 23.00
N ILE A 508 -20.94 19.54 21.90
CA ILE A 508 -21.19 18.10 21.89
C ILE A 508 -20.05 17.35 21.20
N HIS A 509 -19.88 16.07 21.53
CA HIS A 509 -18.98 15.19 20.81
C HIS A 509 -19.54 14.85 19.41
N GLY A 510 -20.84 14.62 19.30
CA GLY A 510 -21.60 14.42 18.06
C GLY A 510 -21.55 13.01 17.46
N ASP A 511 -20.60 12.17 17.87
CA ASP A 511 -20.52 10.76 17.45
C ASP A 511 -20.03 9.83 18.57
N LEU A 512 -20.56 10.00 19.77
CA LEU A 512 -20.15 9.22 20.94
C LEU A 512 -20.75 7.80 20.94
N THR A 513 -20.09 6.88 20.23
CA THR A 513 -20.43 5.45 20.21
C THR A 513 -19.54 4.67 21.17
N ILE A 514 -19.89 3.42 21.44
CA ILE A 514 -19.08 2.52 22.28
C ILE A 514 -17.69 2.27 21.68
N GLU A 515 -17.54 2.19 20.35
CA GLU A 515 -16.23 2.05 19.68
C GLU A 515 -15.33 3.28 19.85
N ASN A 516 -15.92 4.46 20.04
CA ASN A 516 -15.19 5.72 20.19
C ASN A 516 -14.74 5.99 21.64
N ILE A 517 -15.04 5.08 22.56
CA ILE A 517 -14.56 5.10 23.94
C ILE A 517 -13.40 4.10 24.03
N ILE A 518 -12.20 4.60 24.33
CA ILE A 518 -10.99 3.79 24.46
C ILE A 518 -10.66 3.62 25.93
N ILE A 519 -10.60 2.37 26.38
CA ILE A 519 -10.21 2.01 27.75
C ILE A 519 -8.69 1.83 27.78
N ALA A 520 -8.02 2.72 28.48
CA ALA A 520 -6.57 2.83 28.53
C ALA A 520 -6.10 3.00 29.99
N PRO A 521 -5.84 1.90 30.71
CA PRO A 521 -5.52 1.94 32.15
C PRO A 521 -4.25 2.71 32.53
N GLN A 522 -3.40 3.03 31.55
CA GLN A 522 -2.16 3.81 31.75
C GLN A 522 -2.40 5.33 31.71
N GLU A 523 -3.55 5.77 31.21
CA GLU A 523 -3.95 7.17 31.25
C GLU A 523 -4.52 7.53 32.62
N ASP A 524 -4.37 8.78 33.06
CA ASP A 524 -4.78 9.22 34.40
C ASP A 524 -6.27 8.97 34.68
N ALA A 525 -7.12 9.15 33.67
CA ALA A 525 -8.56 8.87 33.77
C ALA A 525 -8.93 7.39 33.51
N GLY A 526 -7.97 6.55 33.12
CA GLY A 526 -8.19 5.15 32.74
C GLY A 526 -8.96 4.94 31.42
N LEU A 527 -9.42 6.01 30.77
CA LEU A 527 -10.12 6.01 29.48
C LEU A 527 -9.95 7.36 28.79
N TYR A 528 -10.20 7.38 27.47
CA TYR A 528 -10.38 8.59 26.69
C TYR A 528 -11.32 8.37 25.50
N VAL A 529 -11.87 9.46 24.97
CA VAL A 529 -12.78 9.44 23.83
C VAL A 529 -12.08 9.93 22.57
N ILE A 530 -12.38 9.29 21.44
CA ILE A 530 -11.84 9.59 20.11
C ILE A 530 -12.96 9.98 19.12
N ASP A 531 -12.56 10.51 17.98
CA ASP A 531 -13.45 10.70 16.82
C ASP A 531 -14.70 11.58 17.03
N PRO A 532 -14.54 12.83 17.52
CA PRO A 532 -15.64 13.78 17.57
C PRO A 532 -16.10 14.19 16.17
N ASN A 533 -17.39 14.44 16.06
CA ASN A 533 -18.04 14.99 14.88
C ASN A 533 -18.80 16.27 15.26
N PRO A 534 -18.11 17.42 15.31
CA PRO A 534 -18.69 18.66 15.79
C PRO A 534 -19.67 19.32 14.81
N ASP A 535 -19.78 18.81 13.58
CA ASP A 535 -20.64 19.38 12.54
C ASP A 535 -22.10 18.96 12.72
N ASN A 536 -22.88 19.80 13.40
CA ASN A 536 -24.30 19.59 13.59
C ASN A 536 -25.11 20.89 13.48
N ILE A 537 -26.37 20.76 13.05
CA ILE A 537 -27.29 21.88 12.89
C ILE A 537 -27.81 22.31 14.25
N PHE A 538 -28.22 21.35 15.08
CA PHE A 538 -28.74 21.58 16.43
C PHE A 538 -27.89 20.80 17.44
N ASN A 539 -27.06 21.54 18.19
CA ASN A 539 -26.14 20.97 19.17
C ASN A 539 -26.80 20.71 20.53
N THR A 540 -27.88 19.92 20.56
CA THR A 540 -28.46 19.47 21.83
C THR A 540 -27.58 18.42 22.51
N PRO A 541 -27.33 18.53 23.83
CA PRO A 541 -26.65 17.51 24.63
C PRO A 541 -27.16 16.08 24.41
N LEU A 542 -28.46 15.94 24.08
CA LEU A 542 -29.10 14.65 23.88
C LEU A 542 -28.52 13.84 22.71
N ILE A 543 -27.77 14.46 21.81
CA ILE A 543 -27.18 13.75 20.67
C ILE A 543 -26.07 12.79 21.10
N ASP A 544 -25.25 13.16 22.08
CA ASP A 544 -24.19 12.27 22.60
C ASP A 544 -24.80 11.05 23.30
N TRP A 545 -25.86 11.28 24.08
CA TRP A 545 -26.63 10.20 24.70
C TRP A 545 -27.35 9.33 23.66
N ALA A 546 -27.93 9.94 22.61
CA ALA A 546 -28.62 9.21 21.55
C ALA A 546 -27.65 8.35 20.74
N LYS A 547 -26.37 8.71 20.71
CA LYS A 547 -25.29 7.92 20.10
C LYS A 547 -24.90 6.71 20.95
N LEU A 548 -24.86 6.85 22.27
CA LEU A 548 -24.72 5.71 23.19
C LEU A 548 -25.93 4.77 23.11
N MET A 549 -27.15 5.32 23.03
CA MET A 549 -28.38 4.54 22.81
C MET A 549 -28.29 3.78 21.48
N GLN A 550 -27.93 4.47 20.39
CA GLN A 550 -27.73 3.82 19.08
C GLN A 550 -26.75 2.64 19.16
N SER A 551 -25.65 2.78 19.91
CA SER A 551 -24.73 1.66 20.17
C SER A 551 -25.41 0.51 20.91
N LEU A 552 -25.98 0.78 22.10
CA LEU A 552 -26.38 -0.27 23.04
C LEU A 552 -27.76 -0.88 22.77
N HIS A 553 -28.71 -0.10 22.25
CA HIS A 553 -30.11 -0.49 22.15
C HIS A 553 -30.32 -1.66 21.17
N LEU A 554 -29.88 -1.54 19.92
CA LEU A 554 -29.90 -2.64 18.96
C LEU A 554 -28.54 -3.30 18.73
N GLY A 555 -27.47 -2.84 19.40
CA GLY A 555 -26.12 -3.37 19.18
C GLY A 555 -25.51 -2.92 17.85
N TYR A 556 -25.49 -1.61 17.60
CA TYR A 556 -25.08 -1.04 16.31
C TYR A 556 -23.75 -1.57 15.79
N GLU A 557 -22.74 -1.77 16.64
CA GLU A 557 -21.42 -2.27 16.23
C GLU A 557 -21.52 -3.65 15.57
N THR A 558 -22.30 -4.56 16.15
CA THR A 558 -22.55 -5.90 15.62
C THR A 558 -23.35 -5.83 14.32
N LEU A 559 -24.40 -5.00 14.28
CA LEU A 559 -25.20 -4.77 13.07
C LEU A 559 -24.33 -4.23 11.93
N ASN A 560 -23.51 -3.21 12.20
CA ASN A 560 -22.70 -2.56 11.20
C ASN A 560 -21.65 -3.49 10.59
N ARG A 561 -21.11 -4.43 11.39
CA ARG A 561 -20.10 -5.40 10.96
C ARG A 561 -20.67 -6.56 10.14
N GLY A 562 -21.90 -7.01 10.42
CA GLY A 562 -22.39 -8.29 9.91
C GLY A 562 -23.89 -8.41 9.67
N LEU A 563 -24.62 -7.30 9.44
CA LEU A 563 -26.06 -7.35 9.19
C LEU A 563 -26.40 -8.29 8.02
N ASP A 564 -27.13 -9.36 8.33
CA ASP A 564 -27.73 -10.25 7.37
C ASP A 564 -29.23 -9.93 7.26
N CYS A 565 -29.66 -9.63 6.04
CA CYS A 565 -31.02 -9.23 5.74
C CYS A 565 -31.51 -9.99 4.50
N THR A 566 -32.68 -10.61 4.63
CA THR A 566 -33.37 -11.27 3.52
C THR A 566 -34.75 -10.65 3.33
N LEU A 567 -35.20 -10.62 2.07
CA LEU A 567 -36.54 -10.23 1.68
C LEU A 567 -37.17 -11.43 0.98
N ASP A 568 -38.29 -11.93 1.50
CA ASP A 568 -39.00 -13.05 0.88
C ASP A 568 -39.96 -12.62 -0.23
N GLY A 569 -40.46 -13.59 -1.00
CA GLY A 569 -41.37 -13.34 -2.12
C GLY A 569 -42.76 -12.81 -1.71
N ALA A 570 -43.09 -12.84 -0.41
CA ALA A 570 -44.32 -12.27 0.15
C ALA A 570 -44.10 -10.84 0.69
N GLY A 571 -42.87 -10.32 0.68
CA GLY A 571 -42.53 -8.98 1.17
C GLY A 571 -42.14 -8.93 2.65
N ALA A 572 -41.87 -10.07 3.30
CA ALA A 572 -41.38 -10.11 4.67
C ALA A 572 -39.86 -9.92 4.73
N ILE A 573 -39.42 -9.06 5.64
CA ILE A 573 -38.03 -8.77 5.92
C ILE A 573 -37.58 -9.62 7.12
N ARG A 574 -36.47 -10.35 6.97
CA ARG A 574 -35.82 -11.01 8.11
C ARG A 574 -34.46 -10.38 8.32
N VAL A 575 -34.26 -9.86 9.53
CA VAL A 575 -33.03 -9.22 9.97
C VAL A 575 -32.53 -9.89 11.23
N HIS A 576 -31.31 -10.43 11.17
CA HIS A 576 -30.65 -10.97 12.34
C HIS A 576 -30.05 -9.86 13.19
N ALA A 577 -30.91 -9.14 13.92
CA ALA A 577 -30.50 -8.12 14.88
C ALA A 577 -30.32 -8.74 16.27
N THR A 578 -29.23 -9.48 16.47
CA THR A 578 -28.89 -10.04 17.78
C THR A 578 -27.99 -9.08 18.56
N ARG A 579 -28.50 -8.56 19.68
CA ARG A 579 -27.68 -7.84 20.68
C ARG A 579 -27.22 -8.80 21.77
N SER A 580 -25.99 -8.63 22.26
CA SER A 580 -25.47 -9.49 23.34
C SER A 580 -26.21 -9.22 24.65
N HIS A 581 -26.21 -10.20 25.56
CA HIS A 581 -26.78 -10.00 26.89
C HIS A 581 -26.04 -8.89 27.67
N ALA A 582 -24.73 -8.76 27.45
CA ALA A 582 -23.92 -7.68 28.04
C ALA A 582 -24.40 -6.29 27.57
N TYR A 583 -24.67 -6.14 26.28
CA TYR A 583 -25.25 -4.93 25.70
C TYR A 583 -26.63 -4.62 26.26
N SER A 584 -27.52 -5.62 26.34
CA SER A 584 -28.86 -5.44 26.92
C SER A 584 -28.79 -4.88 28.34
N ARG A 585 -27.94 -5.45 29.21
CA ARG A 585 -27.81 -4.98 30.59
C ARG A 585 -27.19 -3.58 30.70
N LEU A 586 -26.25 -3.24 29.82
CA LEU A 586 -25.66 -1.89 29.79
C LEU A 586 -26.62 -0.85 29.24
N HIS A 587 -27.43 -1.21 28.25
CA HIS A 587 -28.55 -0.38 27.80
C HIS A 587 -29.50 -0.07 28.96
N ASP A 588 -29.89 -1.08 29.74
CA ASP A 588 -30.78 -0.88 30.89
C ASP A 588 -30.14 0.04 31.94
N THR A 589 -28.82 -0.11 32.18
CA THR A 589 -28.05 0.80 33.05
C THR A 589 -28.05 2.22 32.51
N LEU A 590 -27.82 2.41 31.20
CA LEU A 590 -27.82 3.73 30.56
C LEU A 590 -29.17 4.43 30.72
N VAL A 591 -30.27 3.69 30.47
CA VAL A 591 -31.64 4.20 30.59
C VAL A 591 -31.96 4.55 32.04
N GLU A 592 -31.60 3.71 33.00
CA GLU A 592 -31.81 3.96 34.44
C GLU A 592 -31.07 5.22 34.90
N GLU A 593 -29.77 5.34 34.58
CA GLU A 593 -28.94 6.49 34.91
C GLU A 593 -29.49 7.78 34.28
N PHE A 594 -29.83 7.74 32.99
CA PHE A 594 -30.38 8.89 32.28
C PHE A 594 -31.73 9.33 32.85
N THR A 595 -32.64 8.38 33.11
CA THR A 595 -33.97 8.66 33.64
C THR A 595 -33.88 9.25 35.04
N THR A 596 -32.97 8.75 35.87
CA THR A 596 -32.76 9.26 37.23
C THR A 596 -32.29 10.73 37.22
N ARG A 597 -31.44 11.10 36.26
CA ARG A 597 -30.85 12.45 36.15
C ARG A 597 -31.74 13.47 35.45
N HIS A 598 -32.46 13.05 34.40
CA HIS A 598 -33.15 13.96 33.50
C HIS A 598 -34.66 13.75 33.40
N GLY A 599 -35.18 12.69 34.03
CA GLY A 599 -36.60 12.37 34.06
C GLY A 599 -37.14 11.74 32.76
N PRO A 600 -38.37 11.19 32.83
CA PRO A 600 -38.97 10.40 31.74
C PRO A 600 -39.33 11.23 30.50
N GLU A 601 -39.65 12.51 30.66
CA GLU A 601 -39.97 13.39 29.51
C GLU A 601 -38.74 13.65 28.64
N THR A 602 -37.58 13.83 29.25
CA THR A 602 -36.31 13.97 28.51
C THR A 602 -35.89 12.66 27.89
N LEU A 603 -36.18 11.53 28.56
CA LEU A 603 -35.94 10.19 28.01
C LEU A 603 -36.73 9.98 26.71
N ARG A 604 -37.99 10.43 26.64
CA ARG A 604 -38.76 10.41 25.39
C ARG A 604 -38.01 11.14 24.27
N GLU A 605 -37.59 12.38 24.50
CA GLU A 605 -36.85 13.15 23.48
C GLU A 605 -35.53 12.48 23.08
N LEU A 606 -34.84 11.82 24.02
CA LEU A 606 -33.65 11.03 23.75
C LEU A 606 -33.91 9.89 22.75
N TYR A 607 -34.96 9.09 22.97
CA TYR A 607 -35.35 8.02 22.02
C TYR A 607 -35.73 8.58 20.65
N PHE A 608 -36.35 9.76 20.60
CA PHE A 608 -36.59 10.42 19.33
C PHE A 608 -35.28 10.79 18.60
N HIS A 609 -34.27 11.31 19.30
CA HIS A 609 -32.96 11.57 18.70
C HIS A 609 -32.25 10.28 18.25
N GLU A 610 -32.46 9.14 18.92
CA GLU A 610 -31.99 7.83 18.45
C GLU A 610 -32.63 7.47 17.09
N ILE A 611 -33.94 7.67 16.92
CA ILE A 611 -34.62 7.46 15.63
C ILE A 611 -33.98 8.35 14.55
N VAL A 612 -33.70 9.62 14.85
CA VAL A 612 -33.02 10.53 13.90
C VAL A 612 -31.63 10.02 13.51
N ASN A 613 -30.87 9.45 14.45
CA ASN A 613 -29.59 8.83 14.15
C ASN A 613 -29.73 7.64 13.20
N TYR A 614 -30.76 6.79 13.39
CA TYR A 614 -31.06 5.68 12.49
C TYR A 614 -31.55 6.14 11.11
N LEU A 615 -32.35 7.20 11.00
CA LEU A 615 -32.76 7.77 9.71
C LEU A 615 -31.55 8.18 8.85
N ARG A 616 -30.57 8.85 9.46
CA ARG A 616 -29.30 9.22 8.78
C ARG A 616 -28.49 8.00 8.36
N LEU A 617 -28.43 7.00 9.23
CA LEU A 617 -27.67 5.77 8.99
C LEU A 617 -28.30 4.93 7.88
N THR A 618 -29.62 4.74 7.90
CA THR A 618 -30.38 3.95 6.92
C THR A 618 -30.24 4.55 5.52
N THR A 619 -30.37 5.87 5.37
CA THR A 619 -30.13 6.54 4.06
C THR A 619 -28.71 6.33 3.54
N TYR A 620 -27.71 6.36 4.42
CA TYR A 620 -26.33 6.05 4.04
C TYR A 620 -26.18 4.60 3.56
N LYS A 621 -26.80 3.65 4.27
CA LYS A 621 -26.73 2.21 3.96
C LYS A 621 -27.46 1.84 2.67
N ILE A 622 -28.60 2.46 2.37
CA ILE A 622 -29.32 2.31 1.09
C ILE A 622 -28.41 2.63 -0.10
N ARG A 623 -27.56 3.66 0.01
CA ARG A 623 -26.62 4.04 -1.07
C ARG A 623 -25.48 3.03 -1.26
N GLN A 624 -25.14 2.27 -0.22
CA GLN A 624 -24.05 1.29 -0.27
C GLN A 624 -24.50 -0.06 -0.81
N ASP A 625 -25.60 -0.58 -0.27
CA ASP A 625 -26.12 -1.90 -0.61
C ASP A 625 -27.62 -1.98 -0.33
N ARG A 626 -28.37 -2.55 -1.28
CA ARG A 626 -29.83 -2.63 -1.23
C ARG A 626 -30.34 -3.44 -0.03
N LEU A 627 -29.78 -4.63 0.21
CA LEU A 627 -30.24 -5.51 1.30
C LEU A 627 -29.86 -4.95 2.66
N ARG A 628 -28.67 -4.35 2.80
CA ARG A 628 -28.29 -3.62 4.01
C ARG A 628 -29.21 -2.42 4.26
N GLY A 629 -29.58 -1.70 3.21
CA GLY A 629 -30.57 -0.62 3.29
C GLY A 629 -31.91 -1.09 3.88
N LEU A 630 -32.44 -2.21 3.37
CA LEU A 630 -33.66 -2.84 3.91
C LEU A 630 -33.51 -3.28 5.37
N GLY A 631 -32.36 -3.87 5.71
CA GLY A 631 -32.11 -4.31 7.08
C GLY A 631 -32.08 -3.15 8.08
N PHE A 632 -31.42 -2.04 7.73
CA PHE A 632 -31.41 -0.84 8.58
C PHE A 632 -32.76 -0.11 8.60
N PHE A 633 -33.56 -0.18 7.52
CA PHE A 633 -34.94 0.27 7.54
C PHE A 633 -35.76 -0.52 8.56
N ALA A 634 -35.66 -1.86 8.56
CA ALA A 634 -36.35 -2.69 9.53
C ALA A 634 -35.91 -2.38 10.97
N CYS A 635 -34.63 -2.12 11.23
CA CYS A 635 -34.17 -1.61 12.53
C CYS A 635 -34.82 -0.28 12.90
N THR A 636 -34.90 0.66 11.96
CA THR A 636 -35.54 1.97 12.17
C THR A 636 -37.03 1.82 12.46
N MET A 637 -37.72 0.89 11.79
CA MET A 637 -39.11 0.55 12.07
C MET A 637 -39.30 0.00 13.47
N MET A 638 -38.46 -0.94 13.91
CA MET A 638 -38.58 -1.55 15.24
C MET A 638 -38.45 -0.52 16.37
N ILE A 639 -37.47 0.40 16.28
CA ILE A 639 -37.30 1.45 17.31
C ILE A 639 -38.40 2.51 17.25
N LEU A 640 -38.92 2.81 16.06
CA LEU A 640 -40.04 3.74 15.91
C LEU A 640 -41.32 3.14 16.49
N ASP A 641 -41.57 1.86 16.21
CA ASP A 641 -42.71 1.12 16.73
C ASP A 641 -42.70 1.10 18.26
N GLU A 642 -41.56 0.77 18.86
CA GLU A 642 -41.38 0.82 20.32
C GLU A 642 -41.59 2.24 20.88
N TYR A 643 -41.10 3.27 20.17
CA TYR A 643 -41.29 4.66 20.57
C TYR A 643 -42.77 5.06 20.59
N LEU A 644 -43.49 4.75 19.51
CA LEU A 644 -44.92 5.06 19.40
C LEU A 644 -45.73 4.27 20.44
N GLU A 645 -45.43 2.99 20.66
CA GLU A 645 -46.10 2.17 21.68
C GLU A 645 -45.90 2.71 23.10
N ARG A 646 -44.72 3.26 23.41
CA ARG A 646 -44.43 3.81 24.74
C ARG A 646 -45.01 5.20 24.98
N TRP A 647 -45.04 6.06 23.97
CA TRP A 647 -45.26 7.50 24.18
C TRP A 647 -46.32 8.13 23.29
N ASP A 648 -46.75 7.48 22.21
CA ASP A 648 -47.82 7.95 21.34
C ASP A 648 -49.08 7.11 21.61
N THR A 649 -49.65 7.30 22.82
CA THR A 649 -50.98 6.76 23.16
C THR A 649 -52.05 7.72 22.63
N ASN A 650 -52.24 7.67 21.31
CA ASN A 650 -53.50 8.07 20.68
C ASN A 650 -54.36 6.85 20.41
#